data_AF-A0A0D9WCZ9-F1
#
_entry.id   AF-A0A0D9WCZ9-F1
#
_cell.length_a   1.000
_cell.length_b   1.000
_cell.length_c   1.000
_cell.angle_alpha   90.00
_cell.angle_beta   90.00
_cell.angle_gamma   90.00
#
_symmetry.space_group_name_H-M   'P 1'
#
loop_
_entity.id
_entity.type
_entity.pdbx_description
1 polymer ?
#
loop_
_entity_poly.entity_id
_entity_poly.type
_entity_poly.pdbx_seq_one_letter_code
_entity_poly.pdbx_strand_id
1 'polypeptide(L)'
;MPTVRTHPVRGLGAKIRWPSQIPLFKTTNAAASSSAARGGSVVVERSSRRERMAEKKGRTEMEVRPDGVAVIAVANPPVNALSIDVFYSLKDNYEEALRRNDVKAIVVTGKEGVFSGGLDINTFGVIQRNKAEQLNDYLPIDTMASTLEAAGKPSVAAIDGFALGGGLEISMVCQARISTPTAELGLPELQFGVIPAFGGTQRLPRLVGLTKALEMMLLSKTIKAEEAHQLGLVDAIVSPDDLLDMACRWALDICESRRPWVHTLSRTDKLESPDEVREILKVARAQVQKQSTNLQHPLLCIDVIEEGIVSGPRAGLRKEAIVFQDLVFTDTCKSLVHVFFSQRAAPKVPGITDIGLMPRQVAKVGIVGGGLMGSGIATALMLSHYPVILKAVSEKSLNAGIDRIKEQFRKGRNVSLHSLLSANLQSQVRKGKMTEEEYEKTLSLLTGVVGYESFKDVDLSVVEDVNVKQQVFADLEQYCPSHCVLATNTSTIDLDLIGGKTNSQDRIIAHVMPLLEIVRSKRTLPQVVVDLLDVGKKIKKTPIVVGSCTGFAVSRMFTSYTETALLLVDCGMDVYKIDQVCTEFGMPMGPFRLLDLVGFGVALASRMQYPENSSVSVNKSMLVPLMLEDKRTGEASQKGFYKYEGNRKAIPDPDIIKYVQKSRSMARIMPDNELLKLDNKEIVDMVFFPVINEACQVLSEGIAIKASDLDVASILGMGFPQCRGGIMYWADSIGAKRIHAKLSEWERKYGQFFKPCSYLSERAEEGVPLSAAKNNANAHL
;
A
#
# COMPACT_ATOMS: atom_id res chain seq x y z
N MET A 1 14.20 7.41 74.76
CA MET A 1 15.30 7.07 73.84
C MET A 1 15.00 7.71 72.49
N PRO A 2 15.80 8.70 72.07
CA PRO A 2 15.38 9.69 71.06
C PRO A 2 16.16 9.62 69.73
N THR A 3 15.52 10.13 68.66
CA THR A 3 16.03 10.93 67.51
C THR A 3 17.37 10.64 66.84
N VAL A 4 17.38 10.59 65.48
CA VAL A 4 18.27 11.38 64.57
C VAL A 4 17.58 11.48 63.18
N ARG A 5 16.95 12.60 62.80
CA ARG A 5 17.46 13.73 61.98
C ARG A 5 18.05 13.37 60.60
N THR A 6 17.31 13.72 59.54
CA THR A 6 17.84 13.93 58.19
C THR A 6 18.42 15.33 58.08
N HIS A 7 19.69 15.43 57.67
CA HIS A 7 20.35 16.69 57.31
C HIS A 7 20.35 16.87 55.78
N PRO A 8 20.11 18.11 55.28
CA PRO A 8 20.32 18.48 53.89
C PRO A 8 21.76 18.97 53.68
N VAL A 9 22.33 18.75 52.50
CA VAL A 9 23.61 19.38 52.11
C VAL A 9 23.47 20.09 50.76
N ARG A 10 23.83 21.37 50.81
CA ARG A 10 23.95 22.35 49.74
C ARG A 10 25.10 22.00 48.77
N GLY A 11 24.88 22.31 47.50
CA GLY A 11 25.72 23.23 46.73
C GLY A 11 27.07 22.75 46.22
N LEU A 12 27.15 22.55 44.91
CA LEU A 12 28.31 22.91 44.11
C LEU A 12 27.81 23.60 42.84
N GLY A 13 27.99 24.92 42.81
CA GLY A 13 27.75 25.74 41.64
C GLY A 13 28.87 25.54 40.63
N ALA A 14 28.50 25.18 39.41
CA ALA A 14 29.31 25.42 38.22
C ALA A 14 28.45 26.27 37.26
N LYS A 15 28.76 27.57 37.22
CA LYS A 15 28.29 28.47 36.16
C LYS A 15 28.93 28.02 34.84
N ILE A 16 28.20 27.25 34.04
CA ILE A 16 28.54 27.07 32.63
C ILE A 16 27.84 28.20 31.86
N ARG A 17 28.62 29.24 31.53
CA ARG A 17 28.23 30.22 30.50
C ARG A 17 28.20 29.49 29.16
N TRP A 18 27.03 29.37 28.55
CA TRP A 18 26.88 28.86 27.19
C TRP A 18 27.11 30.00 26.18
N PRO A 19 27.85 29.77 25.09
CA PRO A 19 28.08 30.79 24.07
C PRO A 19 26.76 31.07 23.34
N SER A 20 26.28 32.29 23.50
CA SER A 20 25.32 32.92 22.59
C SER A 20 26.00 33.13 21.23
N GLN A 21 25.32 32.75 20.15
CA GLN A 21 25.68 32.88 18.73
C GLN A 21 26.46 31.70 18.15
N ILE A 22 25.82 31.01 17.20
CA ILE A 22 26.49 30.23 16.15
C ILE A 22 26.41 31.10 14.87
N PRO A 23 27.47 31.18 14.04
CA PRO A 23 27.69 32.30 13.13
C PRO A 23 26.84 32.24 11.86
N LEU A 24 26.35 33.42 11.44
CA LEU A 24 25.96 33.72 10.05
C LEU A 24 27.18 33.54 9.14
N PHE A 25 27.16 32.55 8.25
CA PHE A 25 28.23 32.36 7.27
C PHE A 25 27.96 33.21 6.02
N LYS A 26 28.81 34.22 5.83
CA LYS A 26 28.92 35.01 4.61
C LYS A 26 29.51 34.15 3.49
N THR A 27 28.79 34.00 2.39
CA THR A 27 29.33 33.53 1.12
C THR A 27 30.13 34.65 0.47
N THR A 28 31.45 34.48 0.36
CA THR A 28 32.32 35.35 -0.43
C THR A 28 32.29 34.89 -1.89
N ASN A 29 31.76 35.74 -2.77
CA ASN A 29 31.88 35.63 -4.22
C ASN A 29 33.34 35.85 -4.66
N ALA A 30 33.92 34.87 -5.36
CA ALA A 30 35.13 35.06 -6.14
C ALA A 30 34.78 34.88 -7.64
N ALA A 31 34.88 35.98 -8.37
CA ALA A 31 34.75 36.02 -9.82
C ALA A 31 35.99 35.39 -10.47
N ALA A 32 35.78 34.53 -11.47
CA ALA A 32 36.84 34.11 -12.39
C ALA A 32 36.37 34.32 -13.84
N SER A 33 37.18 35.10 -14.55
CA SER A 33 36.97 35.63 -15.89
C SER A 33 37.15 34.60 -17.00
N SER A 34 36.43 34.86 -18.09
CA SER A 34 36.44 34.21 -19.40
C SER A 34 37.80 34.11 -20.10
N SER A 35 37.99 33.05 -20.89
CA SER A 35 38.62 33.17 -22.22
C SER A 35 37.98 32.18 -23.20
N ALA A 36 37.81 32.64 -24.44
CA ALA A 36 37.03 32.02 -25.50
C ALA A 36 37.90 31.20 -26.46
N ALA A 37 37.32 30.14 -27.05
CA ALA A 37 37.77 29.59 -28.34
C ALA A 37 36.56 29.08 -29.14
N ARG A 38 36.57 29.42 -30.44
CA ARG A 38 35.49 29.31 -31.43
C ARG A 38 35.32 27.87 -31.96
N GLY A 39 34.09 27.50 -32.32
CA GLY A 39 33.81 26.29 -33.12
C GLY A 39 32.32 26.12 -33.52
N GLY A 40 32.01 26.57 -34.74
CA GLY A 40 30.92 26.19 -35.66
C GLY A 40 29.68 25.40 -35.22
N SER A 41 28.52 26.06 -35.38
CA SER A 41 27.30 25.57 -36.07
C SER A 41 26.68 24.21 -35.70
N VAL A 42 25.87 24.17 -34.64
CA VAL A 42 24.61 23.38 -34.54
C VAL A 42 23.68 24.07 -33.51
N VAL A 43 23.05 25.19 -33.87
CA VAL A 43 22.19 25.97 -32.94
C VAL A 43 20.89 26.38 -33.62
N VAL A 44 20.01 25.41 -33.91
CA VAL A 44 18.58 25.71 -34.15
C VAL A 44 17.64 24.62 -33.57
N GLU A 45 18.09 23.37 -33.39
CA GLU A 45 17.22 22.30 -32.82
C GLU A 45 17.46 21.96 -31.34
N ARG A 46 18.58 22.40 -30.74
CA ARG A 46 18.89 22.13 -29.32
C ARG A 46 18.27 23.14 -28.34
N SER A 47 17.91 24.35 -28.79
CA SER A 47 17.26 25.37 -27.96
C SER A 47 15.82 25.00 -27.64
N SER A 48 15.05 24.51 -28.62
CA SER A 48 13.64 24.12 -28.42
C SER A 48 13.46 22.92 -27.50
N ARG A 49 14.43 21.99 -27.44
CA ARG A 49 14.40 20.84 -26.52
C ARG A 49 14.85 21.22 -25.10
N ARG A 50 15.75 22.20 -24.95
CA ARG A 50 16.15 22.76 -23.64
C ARG A 50 15.09 23.70 -23.07
N GLU A 51 14.40 24.48 -23.89
CA GLU A 51 13.26 25.31 -23.50
C GLU A 51 12.05 24.44 -23.11
N ARG A 52 11.73 23.39 -23.89
CA ARG A 52 10.69 22.40 -23.49
C ARG A 52 11.06 21.54 -22.28
N MET A 53 12.35 21.41 -21.94
CA MET A 53 12.80 20.77 -20.69
C MET A 53 12.80 21.73 -19.50
N ALA A 54 13.00 23.04 -19.73
CA ALA A 54 12.91 24.07 -18.70
C ALA A 54 11.45 24.32 -18.25
N GLU A 55 10.47 24.13 -19.14
CA GLU A 55 9.02 24.20 -18.85
C GLU A 55 8.49 23.10 -17.92
N LYS A 56 9.27 22.07 -17.58
CA LYS A 56 8.80 20.88 -16.84
C LYS A 56 9.25 20.80 -15.37
N LYS A 57 9.76 21.88 -14.77
CA LYS A 57 10.05 21.90 -13.34
C LYS A 57 8.83 22.36 -12.55
N GLY A 58 8.44 21.60 -11.53
CA GLY A 58 7.45 22.03 -10.55
C GLY A 58 7.90 23.35 -9.90
N ARG A 59 6.99 24.31 -9.79
CA ARG A 59 7.27 25.65 -9.27
C ARG A 59 6.09 26.17 -8.45
N THR A 60 6.25 27.36 -7.89
CA THR A 60 5.15 28.17 -7.39
C THR A 60 5.02 29.44 -8.22
N GLU A 61 3.79 29.93 -8.39
CA GLU A 61 3.47 31.17 -9.08
C GLU A 61 2.93 32.17 -8.07
N MET A 62 3.42 33.41 -8.10
CA MET A 62 2.93 34.47 -7.21
C MET A 62 2.21 35.57 -8.02
N GLU A 63 1.02 35.94 -7.58
CA GLU A 63 0.26 37.08 -8.07
C GLU A 63 -0.12 38.01 -6.91
N VAL A 64 0.13 39.32 -7.02
CA VAL A 64 -0.30 40.29 -6.01
C VAL A 64 -1.61 40.91 -6.46
N ARG A 65 -2.68 40.66 -5.70
CA ARG A 65 -4.01 41.21 -5.94
C ARG A 65 -4.06 42.71 -5.61
N PRO A 66 -5.00 43.48 -6.21
CA PRO A 66 -5.15 44.93 -5.94
C PRO A 66 -5.44 45.28 -4.47
N ASP A 67 -5.96 44.34 -3.68
CA ASP A 67 -6.23 44.49 -2.25
C ASP A 67 -4.97 44.35 -1.37
N GLY A 68 -3.84 43.99 -1.96
CA GLY A 68 -2.55 43.80 -1.29
C GLY A 68 -2.32 42.37 -0.80
N VAL A 69 -3.09 41.38 -1.25
CA VAL A 69 -2.83 39.97 -0.92
C VAL A 69 -1.97 39.31 -1.99
N ALA A 70 -0.83 38.72 -1.60
CA ALA A 70 -0.03 37.88 -2.48
C ALA A 70 -0.57 36.45 -2.49
N VAL A 71 -1.05 35.98 -3.64
CA VAL A 71 -1.50 34.59 -3.83
C VAL A 71 -0.33 33.79 -4.41
N ILE A 72 0.17 32.82 -3.63
CA ILE A 72 1.23 31.89 -4.01
C ILE A 72 0.58 30.52 -4.31
N ALA A 73 0.56 30.14 -5.59
CA ALA A 73 -0.05 28.90 -6.06
C ALA A 73 1.02 27.86 -6.43
N VAL A 74 0.93 26.65 -5.86
CA VAL A 74 1.76 25.52 -6.27
C VAL A 74 1.31 25.03 -7.65
N ALA A 75 2.26 24.93 -8.58
CA ALA A 75 2.05 24.47 -9.94
C ALA A 75 3.02 23.33 -10.27
N ASN A 76 2.57 22.09 -10.01
CA ASN A 76 3.32 20.89 -10.35
C ASN A 76 2.36 19.73 -10.70
N PRO A 77 1.73 19.75 -11.89
CA PRO A 77 0.72 18.78 -12.27
C PRO A 77 1.28 17.34 -12.27
N PRO A 78 0.43 16.32 -12.05
CA PRO A 78 -1.03 16.39 -11.97
C PRO A 78 -1.60 16.57 -10.54
N VAL A 79 -0.76 16.57 -9.51
CA VAL A 79 -1.21 16.55 -8.11
C VAL A 79 -0.51 17.57 -7.22
N ASN A 80 0.19 18.54 -7.81
CA ASN A 80 0.98 19.55 -7.10
C ASN A 80 1.91 18.94 -6.06
N ALA A 81 2.64 17.88 -6.46
CA ALA A 81 3.60 17.22 -5.60
C ALA A 81 4.72 18.20 -5.20
N LEU A 82 5.15 18.17 -3.95
CA LEU A 82 6.19 19.04 -3.43
C LEU A 82 7.55 18.43 -3.77
N SER A 83 8.08 18.75 -4.95
CA SER A 83 9.46 18.42 -5.30
C SER A 83 10.44 19.39 -4.65
N ILE A 84 11.74 19.09 -4.69
CA ILE A 84 12.77 20.01 -4.21
C ILE A 84 12.70 21.37 -4.92
N ASP A 85 12.46 21.38 -6.24
CA ASP A 85 12.31 22.63 -7.02
C ASP A 85 11.09 23.46 -6.54
N VAL A 86 9.98 22.80 -6.16
CA VAL A 86 8.79 23.49 -5.59
C VAL A 86 9.14 24.13 -4.25
N PHE A 87 9.91 23.47 -3.38
CA PHE A 87 10.35 24.06 -2.11
C PHE A 87 11.24 25.29 -2.31
N TYR A 88 12.20 25.25 -3.25
CA TYR A 88 12.99 26.43 -3.61
C TYR A 88 12.10 27.57 -4.10
N SER A 89 11.22 27.30 -5.06
CA SER A 89 10.32 28.31 -5.61
C SER A 89 9.36 28.87 -4.56
N LEU A 90 8.85 28.03 -3.66
CA LEU A 90 8.00 28.45 -2.55
C LEU A 90 8.74 29.39 -1.62
N LYS A 91 9.98 29.04 -1.22
CA LYS A 91 10.83 29.90 -0.39
C LYS A 91 11.06 31.26 -1.06
N ASP A 92 11.46 31.27 -2.32
CA ASP A 92 11.74 32.51 -3.08
C ASP A 92 10.51 33.43 -3.16
N ASN A 93 9.35 32.89 -3.55
CA ASN A 93 8.11 33.67 -3.65
C ASN A 93 7.65 34.18 -2.29
N TYR A 94 7.79 33.38 -1.23
CA TYR A 94 7.40 33.79 0.11
C TYR A 94 8.31 34.90 0.63
N GLU A 95 9.63 34.77 0.45
CA GLU A 95 10.59 35.84 0.79
C GLU A 95 10.36 37.11 -0.04
N GLU A 96 10.02 36.99 -1.33
CA GLU A 96 9.64 38.14 -2.15
C GLU A 96 8.39 38.83 -1.59
N ALA A 97 7.33 38.08 -1.29
CA ALA A 97 6.11 38.60 -0.70
C ALA A 97 6.38 39.33 0.62
N LEU A 98 7.30 38.82 1.45
CA LEU A 98 7.71 39.46 2.70
C LEU A 98 8.45 40.80 2.48
N ARG A 99 9.32 40.90 1.46
CA ARG A 99 10.08 42.12 1.14
C ARG A 99 9.25 43.23 0.50
N ARG A 100 8.14 42.88 -0.18
CA ARG A 100 7.30 43.82 -0.92
C ARG A 100 6.41 44.68 -0.02
N ASN A 101 6.45 46.00 -0.16
CA ASN A 101 5.63 46.91 0.66
C ASN A 101 4.15 46.95 0.27
N ASP A 102 3.83 46.61 -0.98
CA ASP A 102 2.46 46.54 -1.50
C ASP A 102 1.72 45.26 -1.05
N VAL A 103 2.44 44.27 -0.53
CA VAL A 103 1.88 43.04 0.01
C VAL A 103 1.62 43.18 1.52
N LYS A 104 0.38 42.99 1.93
CA LYS A 104 -0.06 43.02 3.33
C LYS A 104 -0.19 41.61 3.94
N ALA A 105 -0.68 40.66 3.16
CA ALA A 105 -0.93 39.29 3.60
C ALA A 105 -0.70 38.30 2.45
N ILE A 106 -0.64 37.01 2.77
CA ILE A 106 -0.31 35.93 1.82
C ILE A 106 -1.46 34.91 1.80
N VAL A 107 -1.77 34.36 0.63
CA VAL A 107 -2.61 33.16 0.48
C VAL A 107 -1.78 32.08 -0.21
N VAL A 108 -1.76 30.87 0.35
CA VAL A 108 -1.12 29.71 -0.28
C VAL A 108 -2.22 28.79 -0.83
N THR A 109 -2.07 28.36 -2.07
CA THR A 109 -3.04 27.47 -2.75
C THR A 109 -2.35 26.54 -3.74
N GLY A 110 -3.10 25.70 -4.45
CA GLY A 110 -2.61 24.88 -5.57
C GLY A 110 -3.40 25.16 -6.85
N LYS A 111 -2.75 24.98 -8.01
CA LYS A 111 -3.40 25.09 -9.33
C LYS A 111 -4.24 23.85 -9.64
N GLU A 112 -5.15 23.98 -10.60
CA GLU A 112 -5.91 22.85 -11.18
C GLU A 112 -6.77 22.06 -10.17
N GLY A 113 -7.32 22.73 -9.16
CA GLY A 113 -8.30 22.13 -8.24
C GLY A 113 -7.71 21.13 -7.23
N VAL A 114 -6.39 21.15 -7.04
CA VAL A 114 -5.68 20.32 -6.07
C VAL A 114 -4.73 21.20 -5.27
N PHE A 115 -4.81 21.19 -3.94
CA PHE A 115 -3.85 21.90 -3.11
C PHE A 115 -2.46 21.26 -3.22
N SER A 116 -2.29 20.02 -2.74
CA SER A 116 -1.06 19.25 -2.91
C SER A 116 -1.22 17.79 -2.45
N GLY A 117 -0.68 16.87 -3.25
CA GLY A 117 -0.54 15.44 -2.91
C GLY A 117 0.58 15.12 -1.93
N GLY A 118 1.29 16.13 -1.43
CA GLY A 118 2.41 15.97 -0.49
C GLY A 118 3.77 15.88 -1.17
N LEU A 119 4.78 15.43 -0.42
CA LEU A 119 6.15 15.30 -0.91
C LEU A 119 6.21 14.41 -2.15
N ASP A 120 6.97 14.83 -3.17
CA ASP A 120 7.20 13.99 -4.34
C ASP A 120 7.98 12.73 -3.91
N ILE A 121 7.37 11.56 -4.07
CA ILE A 121 7.96 10.28 -3.64
C ILE A 121 9.26 9.95 -4.41
N ASN A 122 9.47 10.53 -5.60
CA ASN A 122 10.74 10.40 -6.31
C ASN A 122 11.92 11.03 -5.53
N THR A 123 11.64 11.97 -4.62
CA THR A 123 12.63 12.63 -3.78
C THR A 123 13.33 11.64 -2.84
N PHE A 124 12.62 10.62 -2.33
CA PHE A 124 13.23 9.58 -1.48
C PHE A 124 14.38 8.87 -2.19
N GLY A 125 14.18 8.46 -3.45
CA GLY A 125 15.21 7.80 -4.24
C GLY A 125 16.40 8.70 -4.61
N VAL A 126 16.20 10.03 -4.67
CA VAL A 126 17.29 11.01 -4.84
C VAL A 126 18.10 11.14 -3.55
N ILE A 127 17.43 11.33 -2.40
CA ILE A 127 18.06 11.44 -1.08
C ILE A 127 18.89 10.18 -0.77
N GLN A 128 18.31 9.01 -1.02
CA GLN A 128 18.96 7.72 -0.75
C GLN A 128 20.24 7.50 -1.57
N ARG A 129 20.32 8.04 -2.79
CA ARG A 129 21.51 7.95 -3.66
C ARG A 129 22.60 8.96 -3.28
N ASN A 130 22.22 10.16 -2.83
CA ASN A 130 23.13 11.28 -2.58
C ASN A 130 23.50 11.43 -1.08
N LYS A 131 23.63 10.29 -0.37
CA LYS A 131 23.74 10.16 1.09
C LYS A 131 24.76 11.09 1.78
N ALA A 132 25.79 11.55 1.08
CA ALA A 132 26.88 12.34 1.65
C ALA A 132 26.75 13.87 1.50
N GLU A 133 25.95 14.39 0.56
CA GLU A 133 25.92 15.82 0.23
C GLU A 133 24.67 16.58 0.76
N GLN A 134 23.60 15.87 1.13
CA GLN A 134 22.31 16.50 1.49
C GLN A 134 21.96 16.49 2.99
N LEU A 135 22.85 15.98 3.86
CA LEU A 135 22.58 15.97 5.31
C LEU A 135 22.62 17.37 5.96
N ASN A 136 23.28 18.34 5.33
CA ASN A 136 23.54 19.65 5.95
C ASN A 136 22.53 20.76 5.56
N ASP A 137 21.76 20.59 4.48
CA ASP A 137 20.77 21.57 4.00
C ASP A 137 19.45 20.88 3.68
N TYR A 138 18.70 20.49 4.72
CA TYR A 138 17.34 19.99 4.51
C TYR A 138 16.38 21.16 4.23
N LEU A 139 16.52 21.73 3.03
CA LEU A 139 15.77 22.89 2.52
C LEU A 139 14.27 22.86 2.87
N PRO A 140 13.53 21.74 2.78
CA PRO A 140 12.12 21.70 3.17
C PRO A 140 11.88 22.09 4.64
N ILE A 141 12.72 21.60 5.55
CA ILE A 141 12.59 21.90 7.00
C ILE A 141 12.96 23.36 7.26
N ASP A 142 14.03 23.86 6.62
CA ASP A 142 14.42 25.28 6.71
C ASP A 142 13.32 26.21 6.16
N THR A 143 12.75 25.89 5.01
CA THR A 143 11.65 26.66 4.41
C THR A 143 10.47 26.77 5.38
N MET A 144 10.10 25.68 6.02
CA MET A 144 8.98 25.66 6.96
C MET A 144 9.26 26.48 8.23
N ALA A 145 10.43 26.31 8.84
CA ALA A 145 10.77 26.95 10.12
C ALA A 145 11.24 28.41 9.97
N SER A 146 12.15 28.68 9.03
CA SER A 146 12.83 29.97 8.88
C SER A 146 12.08 30.93 7.96
N THR A 147 11.20 30.44 7.08
CA THR A 147 10.47 31.28 6.11
C THR A 147 8.99 31.39 6.44
N LEU A 148 8.26 30.26 6.45
CA LEU A 148 6.81 30.29 6.61
C LEU A 148 6.39 30.56 8.06
N GLU A 149 6.98 29.87 9.05
CA GLU A 149 6.62 30.07 10.47
C GLU A 149 7.09 31.41 11.03
N ALA A 150 8.27 31.89 10.61
CA ALA A 150 8.86 33.16 11.03
C ALA A 150 8.37 34.37 10.22
N ALA A 151 7.37 34.18 9.35
CA ALA A 151 6.84 35.19 8.46
C ALA A 151 6.32 36.43 9.22
N GLY A 152 6.77 37.61 8.80
CA GLY A 152 6.30 38.90 9.31
C GLY A 152 4.95 39.36 8.75
N LYS A 153 4.28 38.54 7.92
CA LYS A 153 2.95 38.79 7.34
C LYS A 153 2.08 37.54 7.51
N PRO A 154 0.77 37.69 7.76
CA PRO A 154 -0.10 36.53 7.96
C PRO A 154 -0.35 35.81 6.64
N SER A 155 -0.49 34.49 6.73
CA SER A 155 -0.84 33.61 5.62
C SER A 155 -2.07 32.75 5.89
N VAL A 156 -2.84 32.50 4.83
CA VAL A 156 -4.02 31.64 4.85
C VAL A 156 -3.89 30.58 3.76
N ALA A 157 -4.20 29.32 4.09
CA ALA A 157 -4.26 28.24 3.12
C ALA A 157 -5.66 28.14 2.48
N ALA A 158 -5.72 28.18 1.16
CA ALA A 158 -6.93 27.97 0.37
C ALA A 158 -6.88 26.57 -0.26
N ILE A 159 -7.59 25.61 0.35
CA ILE A 159 -7.49 24.18 0.09
C ILE A 159 -8.63 23.72 -0.84
N ASP A 160 -8.26 23.22 -2.01
CA ASP A 160 -9.17 22.49 -2.90
C ASP A 160 -8.63 21.07 -3.17
N GLY A 161 -9.52 20.14 -3.51
CA GLY A 161 -9.17 18.75 -3.84
C GLY A 161 -8.60 17.97 -2.66
N PHE A 162 -7.28 17.97 -2.48
CA PHE A 162 -6.66 17.31 -1.34
C PHE A 162 -5.40 18.02 -0.87
N ALA A 163 -5.18 17.98 0.45
CA ALA A 163 -3.97 18.40 1.13
C ALA A 163 -3.42 17.18 1.89
N LEU A 164 -2.44 16.50 1.29
CA LEU A 164 -1.87 15.27 1.84
C LEU A 164 -0.42 15.49 2.25
N GLY A 165 -0.01 14.83 3.33
CA GLY A 165 1.35 14.84 3.87
C GLY A 165 1.91 16.25 3.99
N GLY A 166 3.06 16.50 3.36
CA GLY A 166 3.67 17.84 3.33
C GLY A 166 2.76 18.98 2.85
N GLY A 167 1.75 18.71 2.02
CA GLY A 167 0.72 19.68 1.67
C GLY A 167 -0.13 20.11 2.87
N LEU A 168 -0.60 19.14 3.66
CA LEU A 168 -1.29 19.43 4.92
C LEU A 168 -0.35 20.14 5.89
N GLU A 169 0.92 19.73 5.98
CA GLU A 169 1.90 20.38 6.85
C GLU A 169 2.11 21.85 6.51
N ILE A 170 2.24 22.21 5.22
CA ILE A 170 2.28 23.61 4.75
C ILE A 170 1.02 24.36 5.18
N SER A 171 -0.16 23.77 4.99
CA SER A 171 -1.42 24.42 5.36
C SER A 171 -1.55 24.66 6.87
N MET A 172 -0.98 23.79 7.70
CA MET A 172 -1.00 23.92 9.16
C MET A 172 -0.01 24.97 9.68
N VAL A 173 0.98 25.38 8.88
CA VAL A 173 1.85 26.52 9.19
C VAL A 173 1.10 27.84 9.03
N CYS A 174 0.17 27.92 8.07
CA CYS A 174 -0.67 29.10 7.86
C CYS A 174 -1.54 29.40 9.09
N GLN A 175 -1.89 30.67 9.31
CA GLN A 175 -2.71 31.10 10.44
C GLN A 175 -4.17 30.62 10.33
N ALA A 176 -4.70 30.46 9.11
CA ALA A 176 -6.02 29.89 8.86
C ALA A 176 -6.03 28.97 7.63
N ARG A 177 -7.03 28.09 7.55
CA ARG A 177 -7.28 27.15 6.46
C ARG A 177 -8.74 27.24 6.03
N ILE A 178 -8.97 27.63 4.78
CA ILE A 178 -10.29 27.65 4.13
C ILE A 178 -10.33 26.51 3.13
N SER A 179 -11.42 25.74 3.10
CA SER A 179 -11.50 24.51 2.32
C SER A 179 -12.73 24.45 1.43
N THR A 180 -12.66 23.73 0.32
CA THR A 180 -13.86 23.25 -0.40
C THR A 180 -14.49 22.04 0.32
N PRO A 181 -15.78 21.74 0.13
CA PRO A 181 -16.48 20.67 0.87
C PRO A 181 -15.93 19.27 0.52
N THR A 182 -15.48 19.10 -0.72
CA THR A 182 -14.96 17.83 -1.23
C THR A 182 -13.51 17.58 -0.84
N ALA A 183 -12.87 18.49 -0.11
CA ALA A 183 -11.45 18.37 0.19
C ALA A 183 -11.15 17.20 1.13
N GLU A 184 -10.04 16.51 0.86
CA GLU A 184 -9.49 15.46 1.74
C GLU A 184 -8.15 15.89 2.37
N LEU A 185 -8.04 15.73 3.70
CA LEU A 185 -6.87 16.14 4.47
C LEU A 185 -6.29 14.96 5.25
N GLY A 186 -4.98 14.71 5.16
CA GLY A 186 -4.33 13.64 5.93
C GLY A 186 -2.80 13.64 5.88
N LEU A 187 -2.19 12.82 6.76
CA LEU A 187 -0.73 12.61 6.86
C LEU A 187 -0.41 11.12 6.60
N PRO A 188 -0.19 10.71 5.33
CA PRO A 188 0.00 9.31 4.96
C PRO A 188 1.47 8.82 5.00
N GLU A 189 2.39 9.58 5.59
CA GLU A 189 3.85 9.34 5.56
C GLU A 189 4.26 7.94 6.02
N LEU A 190 3.55 7.37 6.99
CA LEU A 190 3.85 6.04 7.52
C LEU A 190 3.71 4.94 6.47
N GLN A 191 2.92 5.15 5.41
CA GLN A 191 2.85 4.22 4.27
C GLN A 191 4.19 4.09 3.52
N PHE A 192 5.08 5.07 3.65
CA PHE A 192 6.40 5.11 3.01
C PHE A 192 7.54 4.76 3.97
N GLY A 193 7.22 4.30 5.19
CA GLY A 193 8.22 3.94 6.19
C GLY A 193 8.89 5.12 6.88
N VAL A 194 8.31 6.31 6.77
CA VAL A 194 8.78 7.55 7.39
C VAL A 194 7.67 8.19 8.23
N ILE A 195 7.98 9.31 8.89
CA ILE A 195 7.02 10.10 9.67
C ILE A 195 6.80 11.47 9.00
N PRO A 196 5.72 12.19 9.34
CA PRO A 196 5.61 13.61 8.97
C PRO A 196 6.85 14.38 9.43
N ALA A 197 7.37 15.27 8.58
CA ALA A 197 8.70 15.84 8.73
C ALA A 197 8.75 17.36 8.59
N PHE A 198 7.61 17.99 8.34
CA PHE A 198 7.47 19.43 8.19
C PHE A 198 6.62 20.02 9.32
N GLY A 199 6.67 19.38 10.50
CA GLY A 199 5.99 19.73 11.73
C GLY A 199 4.58 19.19 11.87
N GLY A 200 4.16 18.25 11.03
CA GLY A 200 2.88 17.56 11.12
C GLY A 200 2.68 16.84 12.44
N THR A 201 3.73 16.19 12.98
CA THR A 201 3.67 15.52 14.29
C THR A 201 3.43 16.50 15.44
N GLN A 202 3.70 17.78 15.21
CA GLN A 202 3.59 18.84 16.22
C GLN A 202 2.33 19.68 16.07
N ARG A 203 1.96 20.03 14.83
CA ARG A 203 0.82 20.92 14.55
C ARG A 203 -0.51 20.18 14.56
N LEU A 204 -0.57 18.95 14.05
CA LEU A 204 -1.83 18.21 13.99
C LEU A 204 -2.44 17.93 15.38
N PRO A 205 -1.70 17.42 16.38
CA PRO A 205 -2.26 17.22 17.73
C PRO A 205 -2.80 18.51 18.37
N ARG A 206 -2.19 19.66 18.05
CA ARG A 206 -2.62 20.97 18.56
C ARG A 206 -3.86 21.52 17.85
N LEU A 207 -4.20 21.00 16.68
CA LEU A 207 -5.39 21.40 15.91
C LEU A 207 -6.59 20.49 16.14
N VAL A 208 -6.38 19.18 16.28
CA VAL A 208 -7.47 18.18 16.36
C VAL A 208 -7.50 17.36 17.65
N GLY A 209 -6.57 17.59 18.57
CA GLY A 209 -6.35 16.75 19.76
C GLY A 209 -5.46 15.55 19.47
N LEU A 210 -4.80 15.01 20.52
CA LEU A 210 -3.82 13.94 20.38
C LEU A 210 -4.45 12.65 19.84
N THR A 211 -5.61 12.27 20.38
CA THR A 211 -6.28 11.02 20.00
C THR A 211 -6.57 10.98 18.49
N LYS A 212 -7.12 12.07 17.94
CA LYS A 212 -7.47 12.15 16.52
C LYS A 212 -6.24 12.28 15.63
N ALA A 213 -5.23 13.03 16.07
CA ALA A 213 -3.97 13.14 15.34
C ALA A 213 -3.26 11.78 15.22
N LEU A 214 -3.21 10.99 16.30
CA LEU A 214 -2.69 9.62 16.27
C LEU A 214 -3.50 8.72 15.34
N GLU A 215 -4.84 8.82 15.35
CA GLU A 215 -5.67 8.07 14.40
C GLU A 215 -5.30 8.38 12.94
N MET A 216 -5.21 9.67 12.59
CA MET A 216 -4.89 10.12 11.23
C MET A 216 -3.51 9.65 10.79
N MET A 217 -2.47 9.82 11.62
CA MET A 217 -1.09 9.46 11.29
C MET A 217 -0.86 7.94 11.30
N LEU A 218 -1.20 7.25 12.41
CA LEU A 218 -0.93 5.81 12.58
C LEU A 218 -1.72 4.94 11.60
N LEU A 219 -2.90 5.38 11.18
CA LEU A 219 -3.69 4.68 10.16
C LEU A 219 -3.49 5.24 8.76
N SER A 220 -2.72 6.33 8.61
CA SER A 220 -2.51 7.04 7.34
C SER A 220 -3.83 7.33 6.62
N LYS A 221 -4.82 7.84 7.37
CA LYS A 221 -6.17 8.10 6.89
C LYS A 221 -6.39 9.58 6.63
N THR A 222 -7.17 9.86 5.59
CA THR A 222 -7.73 11.19 5.33
C THR A 222 -9.04 11.39 6.09
N ILE A 223 -9.33 12.65 6.38
CA ILE A 223 -10.65 13.13 6.82
C ILE A 223 -11.17 14.14 5.80
N LYS A 224 -12.50 14.24 5.70
CA LYS A 224 -13.17 15.21 4.81
C LYS A 224 -13.25 16.60 5.46
N ALA A 225 -13.49 17.62 4.64
CA ALA A 225 -13.59 19.01 5.06
C ALA A 225 -14.58 19.23 6.21
N GLU A 226 -15.76 18.58 6.20
CA GLU A 226 -16.77 18.75 7.25
C GLU A 226 -16.28 18.27 8.62
N GLU A 227 -15.67 17.09 8.68
CA GLU A 227 -15.06 16.56 9.90
C GLU A 227 -13.86 17.42 10.33
N ALA A 228 -13.03 17.83 9.37
CA ALA A 228 -11.89 18.72 9.63
C ALA A 228 -12.33 20.07 10.21
N HIS A 229 -13.48 20.61 9.78
CA HIS A 229 -14.03 21.85 10.32
C HIS A 229 -14.56 21.68 11.74
N GLN A 230 -15.31 20.61 12.01
CA GLN A 230 -15.80 20.28 13.36
C GLN A 230 -14.64 20.10 14.35
N LEU A 231 -13.56 19.46 13.90
CA LEU A 231 -12.35 19.27 14.69
C LEU A 231 -11.47 20.52 14.78
N GLY A 232 -11.73 21.58 14.00
CA GLY A 232 -10.96 22.83 13.92
C GLY A 232 -9.59 22.70 13.25
N LEU A 233 -9.42 21.71 12.37
CA LEU A 233 -8.34 21.67 11.38
C LEU A 233 -8.64 22.63 10.23
N VAL A 234 -9.90 22.77 9.83
CA VAL A 234 -10.38 23.73 8.82
C VAL A 234 -11.17 24.83 9.52
N ASP A 235 -10.92 26.08 9.16
CA ASP A 235 -11.53 27.24 9.82
C ASP A 235 -12.83 27.68 9.13
N ALA A 236 -12.98 27.43 7.83
CA ALA A 236 -14.25 27.62 7.10
C ALA A 236 -14.33 26.73 5.84
N ILE A 237 -15.56 26.40 5.43
CA ILE A 237 -15.85 25.66 4.21
C ILE A 237 -16.66 26.56 3.26
N VAL A 238 -16.25 26.66 2.01
CA VAL A 238 -16.91 27.48 0.97
C VAL A 238 -16.92 26.75 -0.38
N SER A 239 -17.69 27.24 -1.34
CA SER A 239 -17.67 26.70 -2.71
C SER A 239 -16.29 26.87 -3.36
N PRO A 240 -15.91 26.05 -4.37
CA PRO A 240 -14.66 26.26 -5.11
C PRO A 240 -14.52 27.66 -5.69
N ASP A 241 -15.61 28.25 -6.18
CA ASP A 241 -15.64 29.59 -6.78
C ASP A 241 -15.36 30.69 -5.74
N ASP A 242 -15.80 30.50 -4.49
CA ASP A 242 -15.62 31.48 -3.40
C ASP A 242 -14.31 31.31 -2.62
N LEU A 243 -13.55 30.23 -2.89
CA LEU A 243 -12.43 29.79 -2.05
C LEU A 243 -11.34 30.86 -1.92
N LEU A 244 -10.86 31.38 -3.04
CA LEU A 244 -9.76 32.35 -3.05
C LEU A 244 -10.18 33.68 -2.43
N ASP A 245 -11.39 34.15 -2.73
CA ASP A 245 -11.88 35.43 -2.21
C ASP A 245 -12.11 35.36 -0.70
N MET A 246 -12.62 34.24 -0.18
CA MET A 246 -12.75 34.03 1.26
C MET A 246 -11.38 33.98 1.94
N ALA A 247 -10.41 33.26 1.36
CA ALA A 247 -9.06 33.17 1.91
C ALA A 247 -8.36 34.52 1.93
N CYS A 248 -8.45 35.32 0.86
CA CYS A 248 -7.88 36.66 0.80
C CYS A 248 -8.51 37.59 1.85
N ARG A 249 -9.83 37.55 2.01
CA ARG A 249 -10.55 38.32 3.04
C ARG A 249 -10.07 37.95 4.44
N TRP A 250 -9.94 36.66 4.75
CA TRP A 250 -9.44 36.21 6.05
C TRP A 250 -7.98 36.62 6.29
N ALA A 251 -7.13 36.58 5.25
CA ALA A 251 -5.74 37.00 5.35
C ALA A 251 -5.63 38.49 5.71
N LEU A 252 -6.46 39.33 5.08
CA LEU A 252 -6.57 40.76 5.40
C LEU A 252 -7.16 41.00 6.80
N ASP A 253 -8.21 40.27 7.19
CA ASP A 253 -8.79 40.38 8.54
C ASP A 253 -7.77 40.07 9.63
N ILE A 254 -6.88 39.09 9.42
CA ILE A 254 -5.78 38.79 10.36
C ILE A 254 -4.75 39.93 10.37
N CYS A 255 -4.37 40.42 9.19
CA CYS A 255 -3.43 41.55 9.06
C CYS A 255 -3.94 42.82 9.76
N GLU A 256 -5.24 43.08 9.68
CA GLU A 256 -5.92 44.22 10.28
C GLU A 256 -6.34 43.96 11.75
N SER A 257 -5.91 42.83 12.33
CA SER A 257 -6.25 42.43 13.70
C SER A 257 -7.75 42.29 13.99
N ARG A 258 -8.58 42.13 12.95
CA ARG A 258 -10.00 41.75 13.07
C ARG A 258 -10.18 40.27 13.40
N ARG A 259 -9.14 39.47 13.13
CA ARG A 259 -8.99 38.08 13.54
C ARG A 259 -7.65 37.89 14.26
N PRO A 260 -7.55 36.95 15.21
CA PRO A 260 -6.32 36.74 15.95
C PRO A 260 -5.24 36.13 15.06
N TRP A 261 -4.01 36.63 15.18
CA TRP A 261 -2.83 36.02 14.60
C TRP A 261 -2.32 34.90 15.52
N VAL A 262 -2.70 33.66 15.23
CA VAL A 262 -2.35 32.49 16.06
C VAL A 262 -1.36 31.60 15.33
N HIS A 263 -0.21 31.32 15.95
CA HIS A 263 0.70 30.29 15.47
C HIS A 263 0.23 28.92 15.95
N THR A 264 0.02 27.97 15.04
CA THR A 264 -0.47 26.63 15.40
C THR A 264 0.40 25.93 16.46
N LEU A 265 1.72 26.12 16.45
CA LEU A 265 2.61 25.50 17.43
C LEU A 265 2.47 26.05 18.84
N SER A 266 1.97 27.28 19.01
CA SER A 266 1.73 27.85 20.34
C SER A 266 0.39 27.43 20.93
N ARG A 267 -0.47 26.73 20.16
CA ARG A 267 -1.75 26.24 20.66
C ARG A 267 -1.57 25.07 21.63
N THR A 268 -2.33 25.11 22.71
CA THR A 268 -2.43 24.04 23.71
C THR A 268 -3.87 23.75 24.11
N ASP A 269 -4.85 24.50 23.56
CA ASP A 269 -6.26 24.48 23.94
C ASP A 269 -6.96 23.14 23.64
N LYS A 270 -6.39 22.33 22.74
CA LYS A 270 -6.89 21.01 22.36
C LYS A 270 -6.03 19.85 22.81
N LEU A 271 -4.90 20.13 23.47
CA LEU A 271 -4.09 19.06 24.03
C LEU A 271 -4.77 18.56 25.30
N GLU A 272 -4.87 17.25 25.40
CA GLU A 272 -5.38 16.55 26.58
C GLU A 272 -4.49 16.82 27.81
N SER A 273 -5.01 16.56 29.01
CA SER A 273 -4.25 16.72 30.24
C SER A 273 -3.02 15.78 30.28
N PRO A 274 -1.97 16.09 31.06
CA PRO A 274 -0.76 15.24 31.10
C PRO A 274 -1.02 13.76 31.45
N ASP A 275 -2.01 13.47 32.28
CA ASP A 275 -2.39 12.10 32.65
C ASP A 275 -3.12 11.38 31.51
N GLU A 276 -4.03 12.08 30.82
CA GLU A 276 -4.71 11.55 29.64
C GLU A 276 -3.73 11.28 28.49
N VAL A 277 -2.81 12.21 28.22
CA VAL A 277 -1.76 12.05 27.22
C VAL A 277 -0.95 10.78 27.47
N ARG A 278 -0.55 10.53 28.72
CA ARG A 278 0.22 9.33 29.08
C ARG A 278 -0.54 8.04 28.77
N GLU A 279 -1.82 7.96 29.12
CA GLU A 279 -2.62 6.77 28.85
C GLU A 279 -2.92 6.60 27.36
N ILE A 280 -3.22 7.68 26.63
CA ILE A 280 -3.42 7.65 25.17
C ILE A 280 -2.17 7.09 24.46
N LEU A 281 -0.98 7.62 24.78
CA LEU A 281 0.27 7.20 24.16
C LEU A 281 0.61 5.74 24.52
N LYS A 282 0.36 5.32 25.77
CA LYS A 282 0.55 3.93 26.21
C LYS A 282 -0.35 2.96 25.45
N VAL A 283 -1.62 3.29 25.27
CA VAL A 283 -2.57 2.48 24.47
C VAL A 283 -2.12 2.42 23.01
N ALA A 284 -1.74 3.58 22.43
CA ALA A 284 -1.26 3.65 21.05
C ALA A 284 -0.01 2.77 20.82
N ARG A 285 0.98 2.82 21.73
CA ARG A 285 2.18 1.98 21.66
C ARG A 285 1.86 0.49 21.73
N ALA A 286 1.04 0.08 22.68
CA ALA A 286 0.64 -1.31 22.85
C ALA A 286 -0.08 -1.85 21.59
N GLN A 287 -0.90 -1.02 20.96
CA GLN A 287 -1.58 -1.37 19.71
C GLN A 287 -0.60 -1.49 18.54
N VAL A 288 0.30 -0.52 18.35
CA VAL A 288 1.31 -0.55 17.28
C VAL A 288 2.20 -1.78 17.40
N GLN A 289 2.67 -2.09 18.62
CA GLN A 289 3.49 -3.27 18.89
C GLN A 289 2.77 -4.58 18.53
N LYS A 290 1.45 -4.64 18.75
CA LYS A 290 0.64 -5.81 18.39
C LYS A 290 0.40 -5.92 16.87
N GLN A 291 0.28 -4.80 16.16
CA GLN A 291 -0.12 -4.77 14.75
C GLN A 291 1.06 -4.83 13.79
N SER A 292 2.21 -4.26 14.17
CA SER A 292 3.33 -4.01 13.27
C SER A 292 4.66 -4.33 13.95
N THR A 293 4.84 -5.57 14.40
CA THR A 293 6.05 -6.04 15.09
C THR A 293 7.34 -5.76 14.30
N ASN A 294 7.26 -5.76 12.97
CA ASN A 294 8.38 -5.54 12.06
C ASN A 294 8.57 -4.09 11.60
N LEU A 295 7.78 -3.13 12.12
CA LEU A 295 7.87 -1.71 11.76
C LEU A 295 8.25 -0.86 12.97
N GLN A 296 9.28 -0.04 12.81
CA GLN A 296 9.76 0.85 13.88
C GLN A 296 9.19 2.28 13.75
N HIS A 297 9.01 2.77 12.52
CA HIS A 297 8.58 4.15 12.26
C HIS A 297 7.25 4.56 12.93
N PRO A 298 6.23 3.69 13.14
CA PRO A 298 5.02 4.12 13.84
C PRO A 298 5.25 4.36 15.34
N LEU A 299 6.14 3.59 15.98
CA LEU A 299 6.53 3.84 17.38
C LEU A 299 7.34 5.12 17.50
N LEU A 300 8.29 5.33 16.58
CA LEU A 300 9.07 6.56 16.53
C LEU A 300 8.20 7.80 16.29
N CYS A 301 7.13 7.68 15.50
CA CYS A 301 6.13 8.75 15.33
C CYS A 301 5.51 9.14 16.68
N ILE A 302 5.11 8.15 17.49
CA ILE A 302 4.56 8.38 18.83
C ILE A 302 5.61 9.06 19.73
N ASP A 303 6.86 8.60 19.68
CA ASP A 303 7.96 9.15 20.50
C ASP A 303 8.30 10.60 20.14
N VAL A 304 8.15 10.98 18.86
CA VAL A 304 8.33 12.37 18.38
C VAL A 304 7.17 13.27 18.84
N ILE A 305 5.94 12.77 18.80
CA ILE A 305 4.77 13.50 19.29
C ILE A 305 4.89 13.74 20.79
N GLU A 306 5.24 12.70 21.57
CA GLU A 306 5.42 12.79 23.01
C GLU A 306 6.49 13.83 23.38
N GLU A 307 7.63 13.83 22.70
CA GLU A 307 8.68 14.85 22.90
C GLU A 307 8.14 16.28 22.74
N GLY A 308 7.32 16.47 21.70
CA GLY A 308 6.67 17.73 21.40
C GLY A 308 5.70 18.23 22.46
N ILE A 309 5.08 17.32 23.19
CA ILE A 309 4.13 17.62 24.26
C ILE A 309 4.86 17.85 25.58
N VAL A 310 5.83 16.98 25.91
CA VAL A 310 6.55 16.99 27.20
C VAL A 310 7.63 18.07 27.23
N SER A 311 8.47 18.15 26.20
CA SER A 311 9.63 19.06 26.11
C SER A 311 9.33 20.33 25.32
N GLY A 312 8.13 20.43 24.75
CA GLY A 312 7.65 21.57 23.96
C GLY A 312 7.82 21.40 22.45
N PRO A 313 7.05 22.17 21.65
CA PRO A 313 6.90 21.96 20.21
C PRO A 313 8.23 22.07 19.45
N ARG A 314 9.11 22.99 19.85
CA ARG A 314 10.44 23.19 19.23
C ARG A 314 11.37 22.01 19.47
N ALA A 315 11.26 21.32 20.61
CA ALA A 315 12.01 20.08 20.85
C ALA A 315 11.47 18.94 19.97
N GLY A 316 10.14 18.83 19.88
CA GLY A 316 9.46 17.89 18.99
C GLY A 316 9.87 18.05 17.53
N LEU A 317 9.87 19.27 16.98
CA LEU A 317 10.31 19.53 15.60
C LEU A 317 11.76 19.10 15.33
N ARG A 318 12.67 19.27 16.29
CA ARG A 318 14.06 18.82 16.13
C ARG A 318 14.15 17.30 16.10
N LYS A 319 13.43 16.63 17.01
CA LYS A 319 13.38 15.17 17.06
C LYS A 319 12.71 14.59 15.81
N GLU A 320 11.66 15.24 15.31
CA GLU A 320 10.98 14.92 14.06
C GLU A 320 11.98 14.89 12.88
N ALA A 321 12.75 15.97 12.72
CA ALA A 321 13.77 16.09 11.67
C ALA A 321 14.82 14.96 11.74
N ILE A 322 15.37 14.70 12.93
CA ILE A 322 16.39 13.67 13.15
C ILE A 322 15.82 12.27 12.82
N VAL A 323 14.66 11.94 13.37
CA VAL A 323 14.02 10.64 13.16
C VAL A 323 13.67 10.42 11.70
N PHE A 324 13.17 11.44 11.00
CA PHE A 324 12.91 11.36 9.57
C PHE A 324 14.19 11.06 8.77
N GLN A 325 15.28 11.78 9.08
CA GLN A 325 16.58 11.59 8.43
C GLN A 325 17.15 10.19 8.65
N ASP A 326 16.90 9.55 9.80
CA ASP A 326 17.31 8.17 10.02
C ASP A 326 16.42 7.20 9.20
N LEU A 327 15.10 7.42 9.22
CA LEU A 327 14.12 6.53 8.60
C LEU A 327 14.25 6.46 7.07
N VAL A 328 14.55 7.57 6.40
CA VAL A 328 14.63 7.64 4.93
C VAL A 328 15.68 6.69 4.34
N PHE A 329 16.71 6.32 5.10
CA PHE A 329 17.78 5.42 4.65
C PHE A 329 17.55 3.95 5.02
N THR A 330 16.51 3.65 5.80
CA THR A 330 16.19 2.27 6.20
C THR A 330 15.72 1.43 5.02
N ASP A 331 15.97 0.12 5.08
CA ASP A 331 15.49 -0.81 4.05
C ASP A 331 13.96 -0.91 4.02
N THR A 332 13.31 -0.68 5.16
CA THR A 332 11.85 -0.56 5.25
C THR A 332 11.32 0.60 4.40
N CYS A 333 11.94 1.79 4.48
CA CYS A 333 11.55 2.93 3.65
C CYS A 333 11.76 2.62 2.15
N LYS A 334 12.94 2.11 1.77
CA LYS A 334 13.22 1.72 0.37
C LYS A 334 12.20 0.71 -0.16
N SER A 335 11.88 -0.29 0.66
CA SER A 335 10.91 -1.33 0.34
C SER A 335 9.51 -0.77 0.13
N LEU A 336 9.01 0.05 1.05
CA LEU A 336 7.66 0.62 0.96
C LEU A 336 7.54 1.62 -0.21
N VAL A 337 8.59 2.39 -0.50
CA VAL A 337 8.68 3.23 -1.70
C VAL A 337 8.62 2.38 -2.97
N HIS A 338 9.35 1.26 -3.02
CA HIS A 338 9.26 0.29 -4.13
C HIS A 338 7.84 -0.27 -4.30
N VAL A 339 7.16 -0.64 -3.20
CA VAL A 339 5.77 -1.11 -3.25
C VAL A 339 4.86 -0.06 -3.88
N PHE A 340 4.98 1.20 -3.46
CA PHE A 340 4.18 2.29 -4.00
C PHE A 340 4.35 2.45 -5.51
N PHE A 341 5.60 2.48 -6.01
CA PHE A 341 5.86 2.58 -7.44
C PHE A 341 5.41 1.33 -8.21
N SER A 342 5.59 0.14 -7.63
CA SER A 342 5.14 -1.12 -8.23
C SER A 342 3.62 -1.16 -8.40
N GLN A 343 2.86 -0.72 -7.39
CA GLN A 343 1.40 -0.62 -7.49
C GLN A 343 0.94 0.42 -8.53
N ARG A 344 1.63 1.55 -8.65
CA ARG A 344 1.33 2.56 -9.70
C ARG A 344 1.72 2.09 -11.10
N ALA A 345 2.73 1.23 -11.21
CA ALA A 345 3.18 0.65 -12.45
C ALA A 345 2.33 -0.55 -12.89
N ALA A 346 1.69 -1.27 -11.97
CA ALA A 346 0.92 -2.48 -12.24
C ALA A 346 -0.14 -2.32 -13.36
N PRO A 347 -0.97 -1.26 -13.38
CA PRO A 347 -1.94 -1.05 -14.46
C PRO A 347 -1.32 -0.73 -15.82
N LYS A 348 -0.02 -0.40 -15.89
CA LYS A 348 0.69 -0.12 -17.15
C LYS A 348 1.22 -1.44 -17.70
N VAL A 349 0.51 -1.98 -18.68
CA VAL A 349 0.82 -3.26 -19.31
C VAL A 349 1.41 -3.00 -20.70
N PRO A 350 2.68 -3.36 -20.95
CA PRO A 350 3.31 -3.25 -22.27
C PRO A 350 2.56 -4.07 -23.33
N GLY A 351 2.41 -3.52 -24.53
CA GLY A 351 1.66 -4.12 -25.64
C GLY A 351 0.13 -4.10 -25.48
N ILE A 352 -0.42 -3.43 -24.45
CA ILE A 352 -1.87 -3.35 -24.19
C ILE A 352 -2.30 -1.93 -23.84
N THR A 353 -1.64 -1.29 -22.88
CA THR A 353 -2.04 0.06 -22.41
C THR A 353 -1.30 1.19 -23.13
N ASP A 354 -0.20 0.85 -23.79
CA ASP A 354 0.64 1.73 -24.60
C ASP A 354 0.14 1.89 -26.05
N ILE A 355 -0.78 1.03 -26.52
CA ILE A 355 -1.38 1.11 -27.86
C ILE A 355 -2.53 2.13 -27.98
N GLY A 356 -2.83 2.88 -26.91
CA GLY A 356 -3.79 4.01 -26.94
C GLY A 356 -5.27 3.63 -26.91
N LEU A 357 -5.62 2.41 -26.50
CA LEU A 357 -7.02 2.00 -26.31
C LEU A 357 -7.65 2.75 -25.14
N MET A 358 -8.92 3.15 -25.30
CA MET A 358 -9.71 3.76 -24.24
C MET A 358 -10.64 2.71 -23.62
N PRO A 359 -10.80 2.67 -22.29
CA PRO A 359 -11.74 1.76 -21.64
C PRO A 359 -13.18 2.00 -22.12
N ARG A 360 -13.88 0.91 -22.45
CA ARG A 360 -15.33 0.93 -22.69
C ARG A 360 -16.05 1.11 -21.35
N GLN A 361 -17.14 1.86 -21.37
CA GLN A 361 -17.94 2.07 -20.17
C GLN A 361 -18.72 0.80 -19.83
N VAL A 362 -18.42 0.21 -18.66
CA VAL A 362 -19.25 -0.85 -18.06
C VAL A 362 -20.39 -0.17 -17.32
N ALA A 363 -21.63 -0.37 -17.77
CA ALA A 363 -22.83 0.20 -17.17
C ALA A 363 -23.57 -0.81 -16.29
N LYS A 364 -23.50 -2.11 -16.62
CA LYS A 364 -24.18 -3.16 -15.86
C LYS A 364 -23.34 -4.43 -15.72
N VAL A 365 -23.35 -5.03 -14.53
CA VAL A 365 -22.60 -6.26 -14.23
C VAL A 365 -23.53 -7.40 -13.85
N GLY A 366 -23.33 -8.58 -14.46
CA GLY A 366 -24.00 -9.83 -14.11
C GLY A 366 -23.08 -10.72 -13.27
N ILE A 367 -23.62 -11.38 -12.25
CA ILE A 367 -22.88 -12.32 -11.40
C ILE A 367 -23.64 -13.63 -11.36
N VAL A 368 -22.99 -14.70 -11.81
CA VAL A 368 -23.52 -16.07 -11.81
C VAL A 368 -22.96 -16.82 -10.61
N GLY A 369 -23.79 -17.00 -9.59
CA GLY A 369 -23.42 -17.61 -8.32
C GLY A 369 -23.51 -16.62 -7.16
N GLY A 370 -24.42 -16.90 -6.20
CA GLY A 370 -24.60 -16.11 -4.97
C GLY A 370 -23.89 -16.71 -3.76
N GLY A 371 -22.79 -17.45 -3.97
CA GLY A 371 -21.96 -18.01 -2.91
C GLY A 371 -21.22 -16.95 -2.12
N LEU A 372 -20.24 -17.37 -1.31
CA LEU A 372 -19.46 -16.46 -0.47
C LEU A 372 -18.65 -15.46 -1.30
N MET A 373 -18.04 -15.92 -2.40
CA MET A 373 -17.23 -15.05 -3.25
C MET A 373 -18.13 -14.20 -4.15
N GLY A 374 -19.17 -14.81 -4.74
CA GLY A 374 -20.15 -14.11 -5.57
C GLY A 374 -20.82 -12.94 -4.84
N SER A 375 -21.24 -13.14 -3.59
CA SER A 375 -21.81 -12.06 -2.78
C SER A 375 -20.78 -10.98 -2.43
N GLY A 376 -19.52 -11.34 -2.20
CA GLY A 376 -18.44 -10.37 -1.97
C GLY A 376 -18.11 -9.50 -3.19
N ILE A 377 -18.11 -10.10 -4.38
CA ILE A 377 -17.91 -9.39 -5.66
C ILE A 377 -19.08 -8.41 -5.91
N ALA A 378 -20.32 -8.88 -5.70
CA ALA A 378 -21.51 -8.03 -5.81
C ALA A 378 -21.42 -6.81 -4.90
N THR A 379 -21.10 -7.01 -3.61
CA THR A 379 -20.94 -5.93 -2.64
C THR A 379 -19.88 -4.92 -3.06
N ALA A 380 -18.71 -5.36 -3.55
CA ALA A 380 -17.64 -4.45 -3.98
C ALA A 380 -18.03 -3.58 -5.19
N LEU A 381 -18.75 -4.17 -6.16
CA LEU A 381 -19.25 -3.47 -7.34
C LEU A 381 -20.36 -2.46 -6.97
N MET A 382 -21.31 -2.86 -6.13
CA MET A 382 -22.40 -1.99 -5.66
C MET A 382 -21.89 -0.79 -4.85
N LEU A 383 -20.88 -1.00 -3.99
CA LEU A 383 -20.20 0.09 -3.27
C LEU A 383 -19.50 1.09 -4.19
N SER A 384 -19.25 0.68 -5.44
CA SER A 384 -18.68 1.51 -6.50
C SER A 384 -19.75 1.98 -7.50
N HIS A 385 -21.02 1.89 -7.12
CA HIS A 385 -22.20 2.33 -7.86
C HIS A 385 -22.49 1.60 -9.17
N TYR A 386 -22.04 0.35 -9.31
CA TYR A 386 -22.47 -0.50 -10.42
C TYR A 386 -23.84 -1.15 -10.13
N PRO A 387 -24.79 -1.08 -11.07
CA PRO A 387 -25.94 -1.98 -11.12
C PRO A 387 -25.49 -3.43 -11.28
N VAL A 388 -25.98 -4.32 -10.40
CA VAL A 388 -25.60 -5.73 -10.34
C VAL A 388 -26.83 -6.63 -10.51
N ILE A 389 -26.75 -7.58 -11.45
CA ILE A 389 -27.69 -8.69 -11.59
C ILE A 389 -27.09 -9.93 -10.94
N LEU A 390 -27.69 -10.43 -9.87
CA LEU A 390 -27.28 -11.68 -9.24
C LEU A 390 -28.14 -12.84 -9.74
N LYS A 391 -27.51 -13.79 -10.43
CA LYS A 391 -28.16 -15.01 -10.92
C LYS A 391 -27.80 -16.21 -10.04
N ALA A 392 -28.81 -16.99 -9.65
CA ALA A 392 -28.60 -18.27 -8.95
C ALA A 392 -29.42 -19.39 -9.59
N VAL A 393 -29.09 -20.64 -9.26
CA VAL A 393 -29.74 -21.84 -9.83
C VAL A 393 -31.16 -22.08 -9.33
N SER A 394 -31.55 -21.47 -8.21
CA SER A 394 -32.88 -21.60 -7.60
C SER A 394 -33.22 -20.35 -6.81
N GLU A 395 -34.51 -20.09 -6.57
CA GLU A 395 -34.96 -18.99 -5.72
C GLU A 395 -34.38 -19.08 -4.30
N LYS A 396 -34.26 -20.29 -3.75
CA LYS A 396 -33.66 -20.52 -2.43
C LYS A 396 -32.19 -20.05 -2.38
N SER A 397 -31.40 -20.43 -3.37
CA SER A 397 -30.00 -20.02 -3.49
C SER A 397 -29.86 -18.52 -3.75
N LEU A 398 -30.79 -17.94 -4.53
CA LEU A 398 -30.84 -16.51 -4.82
C LEU A 398 -31.08 -15.70 -3.55
N ASN A 399 -32.13 -16.04 -2.80
CA ASN A 399 -32.49 -15.37 -1.55
C ASN A 399 -31.35 -15.46 -0.54
N ALA A 400 -30.71 -16.64 -0.40
CA ALA A 400 -29.53 -16.79 0.45
C ALA A 400 -28.36 -15.89 0.02
N GLY A 401 -28.12 -15.71 -1.28
CA GLY A 401 -27.11 -14.79 -1.79
C GLY A 401 -27.43 -13.33 -1.47
N ILE A 402 -28.68 -12.91 -1.70
CA ILE A 402 -29.15 -11.55 -1.39
C ILE A 402 -29.05 -11.27 0.12
N ASP A 403 -29.44 -12.23 0.95
CA ASP A 403 -29.38 -12.07 2.41
C ASP A 403 -27.95 -11.89 2.91
N ARG A 404 -26.98 -12.62 2.33
CA ARG A 404 -25.54 -12.41 2.62
C ARG A 404 -25.08 -11.01 2.24
N ILE A 405 -25.48 -10.51 1.08
CA ILE A 405 -25.14 -9.15 0.63
C ILE A 405 -25.71 -8.11 1.62
N LYS A 406 -27.00 -8.24 1.97
CA LYS A 406 -27.65 -7.39 2.98
C LYS A 406 -26.90 -7.46 4.31
N GLU A 407 -26.56 -8.64 4.80
CA GLU A 407 -25.83 -8.82 6.05
C GLU A 407 -24.45 -8.14 6.02
N GLN A 408 -23.72 -8.24 4.91
CA GLN A 408 -22.42 -7.57 4.74
C GLN A 408 -22.57 -6.04 4.85
N PHE A 409 -23.57 -5.45 4.20
CA PHE A 409 -23.86 -4.01 4.33
C PHE A 409 -24.28 -3.63 5.76
N ARG A 410 -25.11 -4.46 6.42
CA ARG A 410 -25.54 -4.20 7.81
C ARG A 410 -24.38 -4.23 8.80
N LYS A 411 -23.46 -5.20 8.66
CA LYS A 411 -22.23 -5.28 9.48
C LYS A 411 -21.32 -4.07 9.25
N GLY A 412 -21.30 -3.49 8.05
CA GLY A 412 -20.59 -2.25 7.73
C GLY A 412 -21.08 -1.03 8.53
N ARG A 413 -22.38 -0.94 8.84
CA ARG A 413 -22.99 0.19 9.57
C ARG A 413 -22.58 0.31 11.04
N ASN A 414 -22.30 -0.80 11.73
CA ASN A 414 -22.18 -0.84 13.21
C ASN A 414 -20.74 -0.76 13.75
N VAL A 415 -19.78 -0.25 12.99
CA VAL A 415 -18.38 -0.20 13.43
C VAL A 415 -18.12 1.06 14.27
N SER A 416 -18.13 0.91 15.60
CA SER A 416 -17.77 1.96 16.55
C SER A 416 -16.25 2.21 16.60
N LEU A 417 -15.86 3.40 17.07
CA LEU A 417 -14.49 3.92 17.14
C LEU A 417 -13.50 2.95 17.83
N HIS A 418 -13.97 2.16 18.80
CA HIS A 418 -13.18 1.15 19.53
C HIS A 418 -12.80 -0.08 18.66
N SER A 419 -13.51 -0.33 17.56
CA SER A 419 -13.22 -1.43 16.61
C SER A 419 -12.26 -1.02 15.49
N LEU A 420 -12.08 0.28 15.20
CA LEU A 420 -11.24 0.76 14.09
C LEU A 420 -9.75 0.64 14.39
N LEU A 421 -9.40 0.70 15.67
CA LEU A 421 -8.06 0.52 16.18
C LEU A 421 -7.62 -0.96 16.24
N SER A 422 -8.50 -1.93 15.96
CA SER A 422 -8.21 -3.36 16.15
C SER A 422 -8.39 -4.25 14.91
N ALA A 423 -8.83 -3.71 13.76
CA ALA A 423 -9.32 -4.54 12.65
C ALA A 423 -8.71 -4.30 11.25
N ASN A 424 -7.58 -3.62 11.11
CA ASN A 424 -6.92 -3.50 9.79
C ASN A 424 -5.95 -4.66 9.56
N LEU A 425 -6.43 -5.77 8.99
CA LEU A 425 -5.68 -6.59 8.00
C LEU A 425 -6.45 -7.77 7.39
N GLN A 426 -7.73 -8.02 7.74
CA GLN A 426 -8.56 -8.95 6.97
C GLN A 426 -9.99 -8.41 6.77
N SER A 427 -10.43 -8.39 5.50
CA SER A 427 -11.65 -7.79 4.91
C SER A 427 -11.55 -6.30 4.56
N GLN A 428 -11.19 -6.02 3.30
CA GLN A 428 -11.36 -4.72 2.65
C GLN A 428 -12.84 -4.38 2.32
N VAL A 429 -13.79 -4.75 3.19
CA VAL A 429 -15.21 -4.32 3.10
C VAL A 429 -15.60 -3.42 4.29
N ARG A 430 -14.62 -2.98 5.07
CA ARG A 430 -14.89 -2.17 6.27
C ARG A 430 -14.35 -0.75 6.07
N LYS A 431 -15.22 0.21 5.74
CA LYS A 431 -15.08 1.62 6.14
C LYS A 431 -16.26 2.48 5.64
N GLY A 432 -17.00 3.05 6.59
CA GLY A 432 -18.02 4.08 6.40
C GLY A 432 -19.24 3.84 7.30
N LYS A 433 -19.65 4.85 8.10
CA LYS A 433 -21.04 4.89 8.59
C LYS A 433 -21.91 5.20 7.37
N MET A 434 -22.38 4.18 6.68
CA MET A 434 -23.36 4.35 5.61
C MET A 434 -24.69 4.77 6.24
N THR A 435 -25.25 5.88 5.79
CA THR A 435 -26.59 6.32 6.21
C THR A 435 -27.65 5.33 5.75
N GLU A 436 -28.86 5.38 6.34
CA GLU A 436 -29.95 4.51 5.89
C GLU A 436 -30.34 4.79 4.43
N GLU A 437 -30.31 6.05 4.04
CA GLU A 437 -30.60 6.47 2.67
C GLU A 437 -29.57 5.93 1.67
N GLU A 438 -28.28 6.03 1.98
CA GLU A 438 -27.21 5.45 1.16
C GLU A 438 -27.29 3.92 1.09
N TYR A 439 -27.69 3.27 2.19
CA TYR A 439 -27.90 1.83 2.24
C TYR A 439 -29.00 1.39 1.28
N GLU A 440 -30.19 2.01 1.37
CA GLU A 440 -31.33 1.68 0.50
C GLU A 440 -31.03 2.01 -0.96
N LYS A 441 -30.40 3.15 -1.23
CA LYS A 441 -29.95 3.52 -2.59
C LYS A 441 -28.97 2.49 -3.15
N THR A 442 -28.00 2.03 -2.35
CA THR A 442 -27.03 1.02 -2.79
C THR A 442 -27.70 -0.32 -3.04
N LEU A 443 -28.62 -0.76 -2.16
CA LEU A 443 -29.37 -2.00 -2.37
C LEU A 443 -30.29 -1.97 -3.59
N SER A 444 -30.82 -0.81 -3.96
CA SER A 444 -31.65 -0.66 -5.17
C SER A 444 -30.89 -1.00 -6.47
N LEU A 445 -29.55 -1.03 -6.43
CA LEU A 445 -28.70 -1.43 -7.56
C LEU A 445 -28.67 -2.96 -7.76
N LEU A 446 -29.16 -3.76 -6.81
CA LEU A 446 -29.14 -5.21 -6.88
C LEU A 446 -30.46 -5.76 -7.43
N THR A 447 -30.38 -6.52 -8.52
CA THR A 447 -31.52 -7.28 -9.06
C THR A 447 -31.22 -8.77 -8.99
N GLY A 448 -32.09 -9.55 -8.36
CA GLY A 448 -31.96 -11.00 -8.29
C GLY A 448 -32.74 -11.71 -9.39
N VAL A 449 -32.15 -12.70 -10.05
CA VAL A 449 -32.79 -13.49 -11.10
C VAL A 449 -32.43 -14.98 -11.00
N VAL A 450 -33.27 -15.85 -11.58
CA VAL A 450 -32.99 -17.29 -11.72
C VAL A 450 -32.52 -17.63 -13.14
N GLY A 451 -33.13 -17.01 -14.16
CA GLY A 451 -32.78 -17.17 -15.57
C GLY A 451 -31.75 -16.16 -16.08
N TYR A 452 -31.43 -16.25 -17.38
CA TYR A 452 -30.44 -15.40 -18.07
C TYR A 452 -31.05 -14.29 -18.93
N GLU A 453 -32.37 -14.17 -19.00
CA GLU A 453 -33.07 -13.24 -19.90
C GLU A 453 -32.71 -11.76 -19.64
N SER A 454 -32.36 -11.44 -18.40
CA SER A 454 -31.91 -10.12 -17.98
C SER A 454 -30.44 -9.81 -18.31
N PHE A 455 -29.69 -10.74 -18.92
CA PHE A 455 -28.27 -10.56 -19.27
C PHE A 455 -28.04 -9.90 -20.64
N LYS A 456 -29.11 -9.61 -21.39
CA LYS A 456 -29.06 -9.04 -22.75
C LYS A 456 -28.39 -7.66 -22.86
N ASP A 457 -28.29 -6.93 -21.75
CA ASP A 457 -27.67 -5.61 -21.63
C ASP A 457 -26.60 -5.55 -20.53
N VAL A 458 -26.00 -6.69 -20.21
CA VAL A 458 -24.86 -6.80 -19.30
C VAL A 458 -23.56 -6.58 -20.07
N ASP A 459 -22.68 -5.73 -19.55
CA ASP A 459 -21.38 -5.43 -20.17
C ASP A 459 -20.24 -6.29 -19.61
N LEU A 460 -20.40 -6.79 -18.38
CA LEU A 460 -19.48 -7.68 -17.70
C LEU A 460 -20.25 -8.77 -16.96
N SER A 461 -20.00 -10.04 -17.27
CA SER A 461 -20.56 -11.18 -16.55
C SER A 461 -19.46 -11.91 -15.76
N VAL A 462 -19.67 -12.22 -14.49
CA VAL A 462 -18.70 -12.92 -13.63
C VAL A 462 -19.28 -14.25 -13.16
N VAL A 463 -18.57 -15.34 -13.41
CA VAL A 463 -18.95 -16.70 -12.98
C VAL A 463 -18.12 -17.12 -11.77
N GLU A 464 -18.77 -17.45 -10.66
CA GLU A 464 -18.08 -17.88 -9.42
C GLU A 464 -17.65 -19.35 -9.47
N ASP A 465 -18.57 -20.25 -9.82
CA ASP A 465 -18.37 -21.69 -9.66
C ASP A 465 -18.01 -22.35 -10.99
N VAL A 466 -16.75 -22.78 -11.07
CA VAL A 466 -16.17 -23.44 -12.25
C VAL A 466 -16.56 -24.91 -12.33
N ASN A 467 -17.07 -25.50 -11.25
CA ASN A 467 -17.70 -26.82 -11.30
C ASN A 467 -19.02 -26.76 -12.09
N VAL A 468 -19.58 -25.57 -12.28
CA VAL A 468 -20.62 -25.34 -13.25
C VAL A 468 -19.96 -25.27 -14.63
N LYS A 469 -20.17 -26.37 -15.37
CA LYS A 469 -19.59 -26.76 -16.67
C LYS A 469 -19.36 -25.59 -17.64
N GLN A 470 -18.48 -25.80 -18.64
CA GLN A 470 -18.37 -25.02 -19.90
C GLN A 470 -19.72 -24.56 -20.48
N GLN A 471 -20.80 -25.29 -20.17
CA GLN A 471 -22.18 -24.91 -20.43
C GLN A 471 -22.56 -23.50 -19.95
N VAL A 472 -22.11 -23.03 -18.77
CA VAL A 472 -22.45 -21.66 -18.30
C VAL A 472 -21.86 -20.61 -19.22
N PHE A 473 -20.63 -20.82 -19.68
CA PHE A 473 -20.01 -19.92 -20.64
C PHE A 473 -20.72 -19.96 -22.01
N ALA A 474 -21.19 -21.13 -22.44
CA ALA A 474 -22.03 -21.26 -23.63
C ALA A 474 -23.39 -20.56 -23.47
N ASP A 475 -24.05 -20.70 -22.31
CA ASP A 475 -25.30 -20.00 -22.00
C ASP A 475 -25.05 -18.47 -21.99
N LEU A 476 -24.00 -18.00 -21.31
CA LEU A 476 -23.65 -16.58 -21.30
C LEU A 476 -23.34 -16.05 -22.72
N GLU A 477 -22.66 -16.83 -23.56
CA GLU A 477 -22.43 -16.47 -24.95
C GLU A 477 -23.74 -16.30 -25.74
N GLN A 478 -24.76 -17.10 -25.43
CA GLN A 478 -26.08 -17.01 -26.05
C GLN A 478 -26.91 -15.80 -25.57
N TYR A 479 -26.87 -15.49 -24.27
CA TYR A 479 -27.75 -14.48 -23.66
C TYR A 479 -27.11 -13.08 -23.53
N CYS A 480 -25.78 -12.99 -23.45
CA CYS A 480 -25.07 -11.71 -23.37
C CYS A 480 -24.81 -11.13 -24.77
N PRO A 481 -24.75 -9.80 -24.91
CA PRO A 481 -24.38 -9.17 -26.17
C PRO A 481 -22.92 -9.49 -26.54
N SER A 482 -22.56 -9.38 -27.82
CA SER A 482 -21.22 -9.75 -28.32
C SER A 482 -20.08 -8.91 -27.74
N HIS A 483 -20.36 -7.72 -27.21
CA HIS A 483 -19.37 -6.87 -26.57
C HIS A 483 -19.13 -7.20 -25.09
N CYS A 484 -20.02 -7.98 -24.45
CA CYS A 484 -19.97 -8.35 -23.04
C CYS A 484 -18.69 -9.13 -22.71
N VAL A 485 -17.99 -8.72 -21.66
CA VAL A 485 -16.82 -9.42 -21.13
C VAL A 485 -17.28 -10.59 -20.24
N LEU A 486 -16.72 -11.78 -20.45
CA LEU A 486 -17.07 -12.99 -19.72
C LEU A 486 -15.94 -13.37 -18.75
N ALA A 487 -16.07 -13.00 -17.48
CA ALA A 487 -15.08 -13.28 -16.45
C ALA A 487 -15.42 -14.53 -15.63
N THR A 488 -14.40 -15.27 -15.20
CA THR A 488 -14.49 -16.34 -14.21
C THR A 488 -13.71 -15.96 -12.96
N ASN A 489 -14.19 -16.35 -11.77
CA ASN A 489 -13.44 -16.21 -10.52
C ASN A 489 -12.68 -17.51 -10.14
N THR A 490 -12.26 -18.30 -11.15
CA THR A 490 -11.45 -19.50 -10.93
C THR A 490 -10.09 -19.14 -10.34
N SER A 491 -9.50 -20.03 -9.54
CA SER A 491 -8.17 -19.86 -8.93
C SER A 491 -7.09 -20.78 -9.52
N THR A 492 -7.46 -21.86 -10.20
CA THR A 492 -6.51 -22.90 -10.62
C THR A 492 -6.73 -23.45 -12.03
N ILE A 493 -7.89 -23.19 -12.65
CA ILE A 493 -8.26 -23.77 -13.95
C ILE A 493 -7.83 -22.85 -15.09
N ASP A 494 -7.16 -23.43 -16.09
CA ASP A 494 -6.73 -22.73 -17.30
C ASP A 494 -7.91 -22.19 -18.11
N LEU A 495 -7.83 -20.92 -18.51
CA LEU A 495 -8.82 -20.24 -19.34
C LEU A 495 -9.04 -20.92 -20.70
N ASP A 496 -8.01 -21.53 -21.27
CA ASP A 496 -8.13 -22.21 -22.56
C ASP A 496 -9.08 -23.43 -22.45
N LEU A 497 -9.10 -24.09 -21.28
CA LEU A 497 -10.05 -25.18 -20.99
C LEU A 497 -11.48 -24.66 -20.80
N ILE A 498 -11.64 -23.50 -20.15
CA ILE A 498 -12.95 -22.88 -19.92
C ILE A 498 -13.57 -22.42 -21.24
N GLY A 499 -12.79 -21.73 -22.08
CA GLY A 499 -13.24 -21.19 -23.35
C GLY A 499 -13.37 -22.22 -24.49
N GLY A 500 -12.84 -23.43 -24.33
CA GLY A 500 -12.70 -24.43 -25.41
C GLY A 500 -13.99 -24.85 -26.14
N LYS A 501 -15.18 -24.58 -25.57
CA LYS A 501 -16.49 -24.85 -26.20
C LYS A 501 -17.30 -23.59 -26.52
N THR A 502 -16.64 -22.44 -26.62
CA THR A 502 -17.27 -21.16 -26.94
C THR A 502 -16.52 -20.47 -28.08
N ASN A 503 -17.21 -19.57 -28.80
CA ASN A 503 -16.56 -18.69 -29.79
C ASN A 503 -16.03 -17.39 -29.14
N SER A 504 -16.40 -17.14 -27.89
CA SER A 504 -16.11 -15.94 -27.10
C SER A 504 -14.76 -15.96 -26.37
N GLN A 505 -13.79 -16.75 -26.84
CA GLN A 505 -12.49 -16.91 -26.18
C GLN A 505 -11.65 -15.62 -26.13
N ASP A 506 -11.97 -14.69 -27.03
CA ASP A 506 -11.39 -13.37 -27.15
C ASP A 506 -11.82 -12.41 -26.03
N ARG A 507 -12.90 -12.74 -25.31
CA ARG A 507 -13.49 -11.96 -24.22
C ARG A 507 -13.61 -12.71 -22.90
N ILE A 508 -12.95 -13.87 -22.76
CA ILE A 508 -12.86 -14.64 -21.50
C ILE A 508 -11.60 -14.27 -20.70
N ILE A 509 -11.75 -14.05 -19.40
CA ILE A 509 -10.67 -13.72 -18.44
C ILE A 509 -10.92 -14.34 -17.05
N ALA A 510 -9.88 -14.54 -16.24
CA ALA A 510 -10.04 -14.92 -14.83
C ALA A 510 -9.76 -13.77 -13.86
N HIS A 511 -10.35 -13.85 -12.66
CA HIS A 511 -10.24 -12.92 -11.55
C HIS A 511 -10.06 -13.68 -10.22
N VAL A 512 -9.18 -13.22 -9.34
CA VAL A 512 -9.03 -13.72 -7.96
C VAL A 512 -9.23 -12.55 -6.97
N MET A 513 -9.53 -12.79 -5.68
CA MET A 513 -9.68 -11.72 -4.65
C MET A 513 -8.87 -12.07 -3.39
N PRO A 514 -8.34 -11.08 -2.60
CA PRO A 514 -8.62 -9.63 -2.61
C PRO A 514 -7.88 -8.80 -3.67
N LEU A 515 -6.66 -9.19 -4.08
CA LEU A 515 -5.96 -8.65 -5.26
C LEU A 515 -6.72 -8.98 -6.54
N LEU A 516 -6.93 -8.02 -7.46
CA LEU A 516 -7.53 -8.27 -8.77
C LEU A 516 -6.46 -8.78 -9.75
N GLU A 517 -6.28 -10.11 -9.79
CA GLU A 517 -5.44 -10.77 -10.80
C GLU A 517 -6.25 -10.96 -12.09
N ILE A 518 -5.96 -10.17 -13.12
CA ILE A 518 -6.60 -10.25 -14.44
C ILE A 518 -5.80 -11.24 -15.28
N VAL A 519 -6.34 -12.43 -15.45
CA VAL A 519 -5.70 -13.48 -16.25
C VAL A 519 -6.18 -13.37 -17.68
N ARG A 520 -5.24 -13.33 -18.63
CA ARG A 520 -5.52 -13.32 -20.07
C ARG A 520 -5.01 -14.59 -20.75
N SER A 521 -5.81 -15.12 -21.67
CA SER A 521 -5.35 -16.13 -22.62
C SER A 521 -4.59 -15.46 -23.77
N LYS A 522 -4.00 -16.27 -24.66
CA LYS A 522 -3.40 -15.76 -25.91
C LYS A 522 -4.43 -15.14 -26.87
N ARG A 523 -5.72 -15.47 -26.70
CA ARG A 523 -6.81 -15.00 -27.56
C ARG A 523 -7.50 -13.75 -27.01
N THR A 524 -7.37 -13.48 -25.71
CA THR A 524 -7.99 -12.33 -25.05
C THR A 524 -7.58 -11.02 -25.72
N LEU A 525 -8.55 -10.21 -26.15
CA LEU A 525 -8.29 -8.92 -26.80
C LEU A 525 -7.73 -7.90 -25.80
N PRO A 526 -6.77 -7.04 -26.22
CA PRO A 526 -6.26 -5.95 -25.39
C PRO A 526 -7.35 -5.03 -24.83
N GLN A 527 -8.42 -4.79 -25.60
CA GLN A 527 -9.56 -3.98 -25.16
C GLN A 527 -10.21 -4.52 -23.88
N VAL A 528 -10.38 -5.83 -23.77
CA VAL A 528 -11.01 -6.48 -22.60
C VAL A 528 -10.17 -6.26 -21.35
N VAL A 529 -8.84 -6.33 -21.49
CA VAL A 529 -7.91 -6.05 -20.39
C VAL A 529 -8.01 -4.59 -19.96
N VAL A 530 -8.04 -3.64 -20.90
CA VAL A 530 -8.16 -2.20 -20.61
C VAL A 530 -9.48 -1.88 -19.89
N ASP A 531 -10.59 -2.49 -20.29
CA ASP A 531 -11.89 -2.31 -19.63
C ASP A 531 -11.85 -2.78 -18.17
N LEU A 532 -11.22 -3.93 -17.91
CA LEU A 532 -11.12 -4.48 -16.56
C LEU A 532 -10.12 -3.75 -15.67
N LEU A 533 -9.06 -3.18 -16.25
CA LEU A 533 -8.17 -2.26 -15.53
C LEU A 533 -8.95 -1.04 -15.02
N ASP A 534 -9.87 -0.50 -15.82
CA ASP A 534 -10.75 0.61 -15.41
C ASP A 534 -11.78 0.18 -14.35
N VAL A 535 -12.43 -0.97 -14.52
CA VAL A 535 -13.31 -1.55 -13.49
C VAL A 535 -12.54 -1.72 -12.18
N GLY A 536 -11.35 -2.31 -12.23
CA GLY A 536 -10.45 -2.50 -11.09
C GLY A 536 -10.13 -1.21 -10.35
N LYS A 537 -9.77 -0.16 -11.11
CA LYS A 537 -9.53 1.18 -10.58
C LYS A 537 -10.77 1.76 -9.89
N LYS A 538 -11.94 1.65 -10.51
CA LYS A 538 -13.22 2.16 -9.97
C LYS A 538 -13.64 1.45 -8.69
N ILE A 539 -13.40 0.14 -8.59
CA ILE A 539 -13.63 -0.62 -7.35
C ILE A 539 -12.49 -0.49 -6.32
N LYS A 540 -11.56 0.46 -6.54
CA LYS A 540 -10.44 0.78 -5.64
C LYS A 540 -9.55 -0.43 -5.33
N LYS A 541 -9.38 -1.32 -6.32
CA LYS A 541 -8.43 -2.43 -6.27
C LYS A 541 -7.21 -2.14 -7.13
N THR A 542 -6.09 -2.79 -6.78
CA THR A 542 -4.89 -2.79 -7.61
C THR A 542 -4.95 -3.98 -8.56
N PRO A 543 -5.18 -3.78 -9.87
CA PRO A 543 -5.13 -4.85 -10.83
C PRO A 543 -3.70 -5.22 -11.20
N ILE A 544 -3.42 -6.50 -11.39
CA ILE A 544 -2.25 -7.00 -12.11
C ILE A 544 -2.72 -7.82 -13.31
N VAL A 545 -1.95 -7.84 -14.40
CA VAL A 545 -2.29 -8.63 -15.59
C VAL A 545 -1.28 -9.75 -15.77
N VAL A 546 -1.77 -10.98 -15.85
CA VAL A 546 -0.94 -12.19 -15.97
C VAL A 546 -1.46 -13.10 -17.09
N GLY A 547 -0.59 -13.97 -17.60
CA GLY A 547 -0.95 -15.01 -18.56
C GLY A 547 -1.70 -16.17 -17.90
N SER A 548 -2.47 -16.89 -18.70
CA SER A 548 -3.16 -18.12 -18.25
C SER A 548 -2.16 -19.27 -18.05
N CYS A 549 -2.21 -19.89 -16.87
CA CYS A 549 -1.59 -21.18 -16.55
C CYS A 549 -2.29 -21.77 -15.31
N THR A 550 -2.05 -23.04 -14.99
CA THR A 550 -2.52 -23.63 -13.73
C THR A 550 -2.01 -22.81 -12.54
N GLY A 551 -2.93 -22.30 -11.71
CA GLY A 551 -2.61 -21.49 -10.53
C GLY A 551 -2.14 -20.05 -10.80
N PHE A 552 -2.17 -19.62 -12.07
CA PHE A 552 -1.78 -18.25 -12.50
C PHE A 552 -0.42 -17.82 -11.94
N ALA A 553 -0.25 -16.57 -11.50
CA ALA A 553 0.98 -16.14 -10.86
C ALA A 553 0.93 -16.39 -9.35
N VAL A 554 -0.13 -15.91 -8.68
CA VAL A 554 -0.20 -15.91 -7.20
C VAL A 554 -0.23 -17.33 -6.65
N SER A 555 -1.23 -18.13 -7.02
CA SER A 555 -1.42 -19.47 -6.44
C SER A 555 -0.29 -20.42 -6.82
N ARG A 556 0.26 -20.28 -8.02
CA ARG A 556 1.43 -21.04 -8.48
C ARG A 556 2.66 -20.78 -7.61
N MET A 557 3.08 -19.52 -7.47
CA MET A 557 4.22 -19.17 -6.60
C MET A 557 3.97 -19.62 -5.15
N PHE A 558 2.75 -19.40 -4.66
CA PHE A 558 2.43 -19.68 -3.26
C PHE A 558 2.32 -21.17 -2.93
N THR A 559 2.06 -22.04 -3.91
CA THR A 559 2.02 -23.49 -3.66
C THR A 559 3.40 -24.00 -3.19
N SER A 560 4.50 -23.43 -3.70
CA SER A 560 5.86 -23.75 -3.25
C SER A 560 6.07 -23.44 -1.76
N TYR A 561 5.37 -22.47 -1.19
CA TYR A 561 5.47 -22.12 0.24
C TYR A 561 4.98 -23.26 1.14
N THR A 562 3.82 -23.84 0.83
CA THR A 562 3.25 -24.95 1.60
C THR A 562 3.96 -26.27 1.32
N GLU A 563 4.31 -26.54 0.06
CA GLU A 563 5.00 -27.78 -0.31
C GLU A 563 6.40 -27.84 0.30
N THR A 564 7.16 -26.73 0.30
CA THR A 564 8.47 -26.70 0.97
C THR A 564 8.34 -27.02 2.45
N ALA A 565 7.35 -26.42 3.13
CA ALA A 565 7.14 -26.66 4.57
C ALA A 565 6.83 -28.14 4.87
N LEU A 566 5.98 -28.78 4.05
CA LEU A 566 5.67 -30.21 4.17
C LEU A 566 6.93 -31.07 4.00
N LEU A 567 7.76 -30.76 3.02
CA LEU A 567 9.04 -31.46 2.79
C LEU A 567 9.98 -31.32 3.99
N LEU A 568 10.12 -30.10 4.54
CA LEU A 568 10.98 -29.86 5.71
C LEU A 568 10.55 -30.65 6.94
N VAL A 569 9.25 -30.80 7.16
CA VAL A 569 8.70 -31.62 8.26
C VAL A 569 9.00 -33.10 8.05
N ASP A 570 8.83 -33.60 6.83
CA ASP A 570 9.24 -34.98 6.49
C ASP A 570 10.75 -35.17 6.72
N CYS A 571 11.57 -34.15 6.45
CA CYS A 571 13.01 -34.15 6.72
C CYS A 571 13.41 -33.95 8.19
N GLY A 572 12.48 -33.67 9.12
CA GLY A 572 12.80 -33.58 10.55
C GLY A 572 12.40 -32.29 11.26
N MET A 573 11.99 -31.25 10.52
CA MET A 573 11.67 -29.95 11.10
C MET A 573 10.37 -29.98 11.92
N ASP A 574 10.31 -29.14 12.96
CA ASP A 574 9.08 -28.94 13.73
C ASP A 574 8.06 -28.06 12.97
N VAL A 575 6.82 -28.52 12.94
CA VAL A 575 5.67 -27.86 12.27
C VAL A 575 5.48 -26.44 12.80
N TYR A 576 5.45 -26.29 14.13
CA TYR A 576 5.12 -25.03 14.79
C TYR A 576 6.27 -24.03 14.70
N LYS A 577 7.52 -24.51 14.66
CA LYS A 577 8.71 -23.69 14.45
C LYS A 577 8.70 -23.04 13.08
N ILE A 578 8.35 -23.76 12.01
CA ILE A 578 8.26 -23.18 10.66
C ILE A 578 7.19 -22.07 10.64
N ASP A 579 6.00 -22.33 11.21
CA ASP A 579 4.93 -21.35 11.28
C ASP A 579 5.35 -20.11 12.06
N GLN A 580 5.95 -20.29 13.25
CA GLN A 580 6.47 -19.20 14.07
C GLN A 580 7.48 -18.35 13.29
N VAL A 581 8.49 -18.98 12.69
CA VAL A 581 9.55 -18.27 11.95
C VAL A 581 8.98 -17.48 10.77
N CYS A 582 8.01 -18.04 10.03
CA CYS A 582 7.34 -17.33 8.95
C CYS A 582 6.54 -16.12 9.44
N THR A 583 5.86 -16.24 10.59
CA THR A 583 5.11 -15.12 11.18
C THR A 583 6.05 -14.02 11.72
N GLU A 584 7.17 -14.40 12.35
CA GLU A 584 8.22 -13.46 12.78
C GLU A 584 8.85 -12.75 11.57
N PHE A 585 9.05 -13.45 10.46
CA PHE A 585 9.52 -12.86 9.20
C PHE A 585 8.58 -11.77 8.67
N GLY A 586 7.28 -11.89 8.96
CA GLY A 586 6.24 -10.91 8.65
C GLY A 586 5.04 -11.44 7.88
N MET A 587 4.95 -12.76 7.66
CA MET A 587 3.75 -13.35 7.05
C MET A 587 2.56 -13.27 8.02
N PRO A 588 1.32 -13.06 7.53
CA PRO A 588 0.13 -13.05 8.38
C PRO A 588 -0.14 -14.41 9.03
N MET A 589 0.23 -15.50 8.36
CA MET A 589 0.11 -16.88 8.83
C MET A 589 1.26 -17.72 8.30
N GLY A 590 1.70 -18.70 9.08
CA GLY A 590 2.62 -19.73 8.62
C GLY A 590 1.95 -20.73 7.65
N PRO A 591 2.73 -21.57 6.96
CA PRO A 591 2.22 -22.49 5.96
C PRO A 591 1.21 -23.50 6.51
N PHE A 592 1.36 -23.98 7.74
CA PHE A 592 0.47 -25.00 8.31
C PHE A 592 -0.84 -24.39 8.81
N ARG A 593 -0.79 -23.23 9.46
CA ARG A 593 -1.99 -22.45 9.81
C ARG A 593 -2.79 -22.08 8.56
N LEU A 594 -2.10 -21.72 7.47
CA LEU A 594 -2.72 -21.45 6.17
C LEU A 594 -3.40 -22.70 5.60
N LEU A 595 -2.74 -23.86 5.60
CA LEU A 595 -3.34 -25.12 5.14
C LEU A 595 -4.62 -25.48 5.92
N ASP A 596 -4.62 -25.26 7.24
CA ASP A 596 -5.81 -25.45 8.08
C ASP A 596 -6.95 -24.50 7.73
N LEU A 597 -6.64 -23.25 7.37
CA LEU A 597 -7.63 -22.25 6.99
C LEU A 597 -8.25 -22.56 5.62
N VAL A 598 -7.42 -22.93 4.64
CA VAL A 598 -7.85 -23.32 3.28
C VAL A 598 -8.65 -24.62 3.31
N GLY A 599 -8.19 -25.58 4.12
CA GLY A 599 -8.77 -26.90 4.25
C GLY A 599 -8.11 -27.92 3.32
N PHE A 600 -7.89 -29.12 3.85
CA PHE A 600 -7.02 -30.12 3.21
C PHE A 600 -7.60 -30.69 1.91
N GLY A 601 -8.92 -30.84 1.82
CA GLY A 601 -9.56 -31.31 0.59
C GLY A 601 -9.34 -30.36 -0.60
N VAL A 602 -9.43 -29.06 -0.35
CA VAL A 602 -9.18 -28.02 -1.36
C VAL A 602 -7.70 -27.99 -1.76
N ALA A 603 -6.80 -28.10 -0.78
CA ALA A 603 -5.36 -28.14 -1.03
C ALA A 603 -4.97 -29.35 -1.92
N LEU A 604 -5.46 -30.54 -1.61
CA LEU A 604 -5.20 -31.74 -2.40
C LEU A 604 -5.82 -31.67 -3.81
N ALA A 605 -7.06 -31.18 -3.92
CA ALA A 605 -7.70 -31.00 -5.22
C ALA A 605 -6.98 -29.98 -6.10
N SER A 606 -6.40 -28.92 -5.50
CA SER A 606 -5.58 -27.94 -6.20
C SER A 606 -4.26 -28.55 -6.67
N ARG A 607 -3.62 -29.37 -5.83
CA ARG A 607 -2.37 -30.08 -6.16
C ARG A 607 -2.52 -31.03 -7.35
N MET A 608 -3.64 -31.74 -7.45
CA MET A 608 -3.90 -32.69 -8.56
C MET A 608 -4.06 -32.00 -9.93
N GLN A 609 -4.22 -30.68 -9.98
CA GLN A 609 -4.33 -29.93 -11.23
C GLN A 609 -2.97 -29.56 -11.83
N TYR A 610 -1.89 -29.67 -11.07
CA TYR A 610 -0.55 -29.39 -11.58
C TYR A 610 -0.01 -30.57 -12.41
N PRO A 611 0.73 -30.32 -13.51
CA PRO A 611 1.34 -31.37 -14.31
C PRO A 611 2.27 -32.26 -13.47
N GLU A 612 2.36 -33.56 -13.80
CA GLU A 612 3.17 -34.54 -13.04
C GLU A 612 4.66 -34.19 -12.93
N ASN A 613 5.19 -33.39 -13.87
CA ASN A 613 6.60 -32.95 -13.89
C ASN A 613 6.85 -31.58 -13.25
N SER A 614 5.85 -30.96 -12.62
CA SER A 614 6.03 -29.67 -11.94
C SER A 614 6.76 -29.83 -10.60
N SER A 615 7.39 -28.76 -10.11
CA SER A 615 8.00 -28.67 -8.76
C SER A 615 7.03 -29.16 -7.67
N VAL A 616 5.76 -28.78 -7.79
CA VAL A 616 4.65 -29.18 -6.91
C VAL A 616 4.38 -30.70 -6.94
N SER A 617 4.44 -31.32 -8.11
CA SER A 617 4.19 -32.77 -8.27
C SER A 617 5.37 -33.66 -7.86
N VAL A 618 6.57 -33.08 -7.76
CA VAL A 618 7.78 -33.79 -7.30
C VAL A 618 7.77 -34.03 -5.80
N ASN A 619 7.19 -33.14 -4.99
CA ASN A 619 6.98 -33.39 -3.58
C ASN A 619 5.90 -34.47 -3.41
N LYS A 620 6.11 -35.46 -2.55
CA LYS A 620 5.20 -36.60 -2.31
C LYS A 620 4.85 -36.78 -0.83
N SER A 621 4.95 -35.71 -0.03
CA SER A 621 4.56 -35.78 1.38
C SER A 621 3.17 -36.39 1.56
N MET A 622 3.07 -37.41 2.41
CA MET A 622 1.83 -38.11 2.71
C MET A 622 1.14 -37.53 3.95
N LEU A 623 1.69 -36.47 4.54
CA LEU A 623 1.21 -35.90 5.80
C LEU A 623 -0.26 -35.44 5.72
N VAL A 624 -0.60 -34.62 4.72
CA VAL A 624 -1.98 -34.13 4.52
C VAL A 624 -2.96 -35.26 4.18
N PRO A 625 -2.67 -36.18 3.22
CA PRO A 625 -3.52 -37.35 2.99
C PRO A 625 -3.79 -38.20 4.23
N LEU A 626 -2.75 -38.51 5.02
CA LEU A 626 -2.86 -39.31 6.25
C LEU A 626 -3.72 -38.63 7.33
N MET A 627 -3.65 -37.31 7.42
CA MET A 627 -4.47 -36.54 8.35
C MET A 627 -5.93 -36.46 7.88
N LEU A 628 -6.15 -36.39 6.57
CA LEU A 628 -7.49 -36.40 5.99
C LEU A 628 -8.21 -37.74 6.21
N GLU A 629 -7.48 -38.86 6.15
CA GLU A 629 -8.00 -40.20 6.51
C GLU A 629 -8.58 -40.23 7.94
N ASP A 630 -7.97 -39.46 8.86
CA ASP A 630 -8.45 -39.31 10.25
C ASP A 630 -9.43 -38.14 10.42
N LYS A 631 -10.08 -37.71 9.33
CA LYS A 631 -11.09 -36.65 9.28
C LYS A 631 -10.61 -35.30 9.82
N ARG A 632 -9.30 -35.04 9.78
CA ARG A 632 -8.73 -33.73 10.07
C ARG A 632 -8.76 -32.93 8.77
N THR A 633 -9.66 -31.97 8.69
CA THR A 633 -9.85 -31.13 7.49
C THR A 633 -9.38 -29.70 7.66
N GLY A 634 -8.80 -29.37 8.83
CA GLY A 634 -8.39 -28.02 9.18
C GLY A 634 -9.36 -27.35 10.16
N GLU A 635 -9.51 -26.05 10.01
CA GLU A 635 -10.32 -25.21 10.89
C GLU A 635 -11.82 -25.53 10.81
N ALA A 636 -12.30 -25.95 9.64
CA ALA A 636 -13.70 -26.33 9.42
C ALA A 636 -14.13 -27.50 10.32
N SER A 637 -13.24 -28.47 10.56
CA SER A 637 -13.45 -29.59 11.49
C SER A 637 -12.91 -29.31 12.90
N GLN A 638 -12.49 -28.08 13.18
CA GLN A 638 -11.79 -27.68 14.42
C GLN A 638 -10.52 -28.49 14.73
N LYS A 639 -9.99 -29.24 13.75
CA LYS A 639 -8.83 -30.13 13.86
C LYS A 639 -8.13 -30.26 12.51
N GLY A 640 -6.86 -29.83 12.47
CA GLY A 640 -5.97 -29.83 11.31
C GLY A 640 -4.53 -30.10 11.75
N PHE A 641 -3.56 -29.28 11.37
CA PHE A 641 -2.25 -29.20 12.04
C PHE A 641 -2.37 -28.66 13.46
N TYR A 642 -3.34 -27.78 13.69
CA TYR A 642 -3.70 -27.29 15.02
C TYR A 642 -5.03 -27.89 15.50
N LYS A 643 -5.25 -27.81 16.80
CA LYS A 643 -6.58 -27.90 17.43
C LYS A 643 -7.16 -26.49 17.53
N TYR A 644 -8.47 -26.37 17.32
CA TYR A 644 -9.19 -25.11 17.41
C TYR A 644 -10.22 -25.14 18.53
N GLU A 645 -10.18 -24.13 19.40
CA GLU A 645 -11.11 -23.96 20.52
C GLU A 645 -11.70 -22.54 20.54
N GLY A 646 -12.96 -22.42 20.97
CA GLY A 646 -13.65 -21.14 21.14
C GLY A 646 -13.65 -20.27 19.87
N ASN A 647 -13.11 -19.05 19.98
CA ASN A 647 -13.00 -18.06 18.90
C ASN A 647 -11.92 -18.41 17.84
N ARG A 648 -11.87 -19.66 17.38
CA ARG A 648 -10.97 -20.11 16.30
C ARG A 648 -9.47 -19.94 16.66
N LYS A 649 -9.14 -20.04 17.95
CA LYS A 649 -7.76 -19.95 18.46
C LYS A 649 -7.01 -21.24 18.10
N ALA A 650 -5.88 -21.10 17.40
CA ALA A 650 -5.03 -22.22 17.04
C ALA A 650 -4.17 -22.66 18.24
N ILE A 651 -4.22 -23.95 18.56
CA ILE A 651 -3.47 -24.57 19.67
C ILE A 651 -2.64 -25.72 19.09
N PRO A 652 -1.31 -25.77 19.34
CA PRO A 652 -0.47 -26.88 18.90
C PRO A 652 -1.05 -28.22 19.34
N ASP A 653 -1.13 -29.17 18.41
CA ASP A 653 -1.59 -30.53 18.66
C ASP A 653 -0.39 -31.50 18.75
N PRO A 654 -0.12 -32.11 19.92
CA PRO A 654 0.92 -33.13 20.07
C PRO A 654 0.69 -34.36 19.17
N ASP A 655 -0.56 -34.64 18.78
CA ASP A 655 -0.89 -35.79 17.93
C ASP A 655 -0.29 -35.68 16.52
N ILE A 656 0.16 -34.49 16.08
CA ILE A 656 0.71 -34.30 14.74
C ILE A 656 1.95 -35.16 14.49
N ILE A 657 2.75 -35.40 15.53
CA ILE A 657 3.99 -36.17 15.42
C ILE A 657 3.75 -37.58 14.88
N LYS A 658 2.59 -38.19 15.17
CA LYS A 658 2.25 -39.55 14.72
C LYS A 658 2.09 -39.61 13.20
N TYR A 659 1.51 -38.57 12.59
CA TYR A 659 1.36 -38.50 11.13
C TYR A 659 2.68 -38.14 10.46
N VAL A 660 3.49 -37.28 11.08
CA VAL A 660 4.85 -36.96 10.59
C VAL A 660 5.71 -38.22 10.55
N GLN A 661 5.73 -39.02 11.61
CA GLN A 661 6.47 -40.29 11.66
C GLN A 661 5.96 -41.29 10.61
N LYS A 662 4.63 -41.39 10.43
CA LYS A 662 4.03 -42.28 9.41
C LYS A 662 4.37 -41.81 7.99
N SER A 663 4.23 -40.52 7.69
CA SER A 663 4.58 -39.91 6.39
C SER A 663 6.05 -40.16 6.05
N ARG A 664 6.95 -39.85 6.99
CA ARG A 664 8.40 -40.09 6.85
C ARG A 664 8.73 -41.56 6.58
N SER A 665 8.09 -42.48 7.31
CA SER A 665 8.29 -43.93 7.12
C SER A 665 7.85 -44.39 5.73
N MET A 666 6.72 -43.87 5.23
CA MET A 666 6.23 -44.18 3.88
C MET A 666 7.13 -43.60 2.79
N ALA A 667 7.63 -42.37 2.99
CA ALA A 667 8.54 -41.69 2.08
C ALA A 667 9.98 -42.23 2.12
N ARG A 668 10.31 -43.08 3.11
CA ARG A 668 11.68 -43.59 3.37
C ARG A 668 12.71 -42.49 3.55
N ILE A 669 12.31 -41.37 4.15
CA ILE A 669 13.17 -40.23 4.44
C ILE A 669 13.76 -40.38 5.85
N MET A 670 15.07 -40.17 6.01
CA MET A 670 15.69 -40.09 7.33
C MET A 670 15.72 -38.66 7.83
N PRO A 671 15.46 -38.42 9.14
CA PRO A 671 15.52 -37.08 9.69
C PRO A 671 16.95 -36.54 9.61
N ASP A 672 17.07 -35.30 9.14
CA ASP A 672 18.34 -34.60 9.05
C ASP A 672 18.54 -33.75 10.30
N ASN A 673 19.42 -34.21 11.19
CA ASN A 673 19.70 -33.52 12.44
C ASN A 673 20.33 -32.13 12.25
N GLU A 674 20.90 -31.83 11.07
CA GLU A 674 21.42 -30.48 10.80
C GLU A 674 20.29 -29.47 10.59
N LEU A 675 19.10 -29.90 10.14
CA LEU A 675 17.94 -29.01 10.00
C LEU A 675 17.50 -28.42 11.35
N LEU A 676 17.63 -29.20 12.43
CA LEU A 676 17.26 -28.77 13.78
C LEU A 676 18.20 -27.69 14.35
N LYS A 677 19.37 -27.49 13.73
CA LYS A 677 20.36 -26.50 14.14
C LYS A 677 20.28 -25.20 13.35
N LEU A 678 19.44 -25.15 12.32
CA LEU A 678 19.28 -23.96 11.48
C LEU A 678 18.75 -22.79 12.31
N ASP A 679 19.28 -21.61 12.04
CA ASP A 679 18.72 -20.39 12.62
C ASP A 679 17.41 -19.98 11.93
N ASN A 680 16.68 -19.01 12.52
CA ASN A 680 15.42 -18.55 11.95
C ASN A 680 15.57 -18.00 10.52
N LYS A 681 16.71 -17.39 10.18
CA LYS A 681 16.95 -16.81 8.85
C LYS A 681 17.19 -17.91 7.81
N GLU A 682 17.92 -18.95 8.16
CA GLU A 682 18.15 -20.11 7.29
C GLU A 682 16.85 -20.87 7.03
N ILE A 683 15.98 -21.00 8.03
CA ILE A 683 14.63 -21.57 7.86
C ILE A 683 13.80 -20.70 6.88
N VAL A 684 13.83 -19.38 7.03
CA VAL A 684 13.16 -18.46 6.08
C VAL A 684 13.71 -18.64 4.66
N ASP A 685 15.04 -18.64 4.50
CA ASP A 685 15.68 -18.82 3.18
C ASP A 685 15.26 -20.15 2.56
N MET A 686 15.26 -21.24 3.35
CA MET A 686 14.89 -22.56 2.88
C MET A 686 13.41 -22.66 2.47
N VAL A 687 12.52 -21.93 3.14
CA VAL A 687 11.09 -21.86 2.82
C VAL A 687 10.80 -20.98 1.60
N PHE A 688 11.48 -19.83 1.47
CA PHE A 688 11.13 -18.83 0.45
C PHE A 688 11.98 -18.86 -0.82
N PHE A 689 13.18 -19.45 -0.83
CA PHE A 689 13.96 -19.56 -2.06
C PHE A 689 13.27 -20.42 -3.14
N PRO A 690 12.56 -21.51 -2.80
CA PRO A 690 11.71 -22.21 -3.77
C PRO A 690 10.57 -21.34 -4.32
N VAL A 691 10.01 -20.45 -3.50
CA VAL A 691 8.99 -19.47 -3.94
C VAL A 691 9.60 -18.47 -4.92
N ILE A 692 10.80 -17.96 -4.65
CA ILE A 692 11.56 -17.08 -5.57
C ILE A 692 11.87 -17.82 -6.88
N ASN A 693 12.26 -19.08 -6.79
CA ASN A 693 12.56 -19.91 -7.96
C ASN A 693 11.32 -20.09 -8.86
N GLU A 694 10.16 -20.33 -8.26
CA GLU A 694 8.89 -20.40 -8.99
C GLU A 694 8.51 -19.03 -9.59
N ALA A 695 8.75 -17.93 -8.87
CA ALA A 695 8.55 -16.58 -9.40
C ALA A 695 9.44 -16.29 -10.62
N CYS A 696 10.70 -16.75 -10.60
CA CYS A 696 11.61 -16.69 -11.75
C CYS A 696 11.08 -17.50 -12.94
N GLN A 697 10.48 -18.66 -12.67
CA GLN A 697 9.85 -19.49 -13.71
C GLN A 697 8.61 -18.82 -14.31
N VAL A 698 7.78 -18.17 -13.49
CA VAL A 698 6.62 -17.38 -13.95
C VAL A 698 7.06 -16.20 -14.85
N LEU A 699 8.20 -15.57 -14.57
CA LEU A 699 8.78 -14.54 -15.44
C LEU A 699 9.35 -15.13 -16.74
N SER A 700 10.06 -16.27 -16.64
CA SER A 700 10.73 -16.89 -17.80
C SER A 700 9.73 -17.38 -18.85
N GLU A 701 8.57 -17.87 -18.40
CA GLU A 701 7.47 -18.32 -19.25
C GLU A 701 6.62 -17.17 -19.81
N GLY A 702 6.87 -15.93 -19.39
CA GLY A 702 6.10 -14.75 -19.82
C GLY A 702 4.68 -14.68 -19.23
N ILE A 703 4.41 -15.44 -18.16
CA ILE A 703 3.13 -15.37 -17.43
C ILE A 703 3.02 -14.02 -16.73
N ALA A 704 4.10 -13.52 -16.13
CA ALA A 704 4.21 -12.12 -15.72
C ALA A 704 5.25 -11.39 -16.58
N ILE A 705 4.94 -10.16 -16.98
CA ILE A 705 5.83 -9.36 -17.85
C ILE A 705 6.87 -8.59 -17.02
N LYS A 706 6.48 -8.13 -15.83
CA LYS A 706 7.33 -7.32 -14.94
C LYS A 706 7.49 -8.02 -13.60
N ALA A 707 8.71 -8.03 -13.06
CA ALA A 707 8.97 -8.51 -11.71
C ALA A 707 8.19 -7.71 -10.64
N SER A 708 7.98 -6.40 -10.86
CA SER A 708 7.16 -5.56 -9.98
C SER A 708 5.70 -6.03 -9.85
N ASP A 709 5.16 -6.66 -10.90
CA ASP A 709 3.80 -7.20 -10.83
C ASP A 709 3.75 -8.43 -9.91
N LEU A 710 4.82 -9.25 -9.89
CA LEU A 710 4.95 -10.36 -8.94
C LEU A 710 5.19 -9.88 -7.51
N ASP A 711 5.87 -8.76 -7.31
CA ASP A 711 5.97 -8.12 -6.00
C ASP A 711 4.58 -7.72 -5.48
N VAL A 712 3.79 -7.01 -6.30
CA VAL A 712 2.40 -6.64 -5.98
C VAL A 712 1.53 -7.88 -5.75
N ALA A 713 1.70 -8.90 -6.59
CA ALA A 713 1.01 -10.19 -6.47
C ALA A 713 1.30 -10.87 -5.13
N SER A 714 2.57 -10.93 -4.75
CA SER A 714 3.00 -11.54 -3.49
C SER A 714 2.47 -10.78 -2.27
N ILE A 715 2.48 -9.45 -2.32
CA ILE A 715 2.01 -8.61 -1.21
C ILE A 715 0.49 -8.71 -1.04
N LEU A 716 -0.27 -8.50 -2.11
CA LEU A 716 -1.73 -8.38 -2.02
C LEU A 716 -2.44 -9.73 -2.12
N GLY A 717 -1.80 -10.73 -2.74
CA GLY A 717 -2.33 -12.09 -2.89
C GLY A 717 -1.88 -13.05 -1.78
N MET A 718 -0.58 -13.08 -1.47
CA MET A 718 -0.01 -14.02 -0.48
C MET A 718 0.11 -13.41 0.92
N GLY A 719 0.04 -12.07 1.03
CA GLY A 719 0.33 -11.36 2.28
C GLY A 719 1.82 -11.23 2.56
N PHE A 720 2.68 -11.27 1.54
CA PHE A 720 4.12 -11.07 1.73
C PHE A 720 4.40 -9.70 2.38
N PRO A 721 5.31 -9.62 3.36
CA PRO A 721 5.51 -8.40 4.16
C PRO A 721 5.96 -7.21 3.30
N GLN A 722 5.15 -6.16 3.27
CA GLN A 722 5.40 -4.92 2.51
C GLN A 722 6.70 -4.22 2.91
N CYS A 723 7.11 -4.34 4.18
CA CYS A 723 8.39 -3.81 4.66
C CYS A 723 9.61 -4.47 4.01
N ARG A 724 9.41 -5.51 3.19
CA ARG A 724 10.43 -6.19 2.38
C ARG A 724 10.24 -5.99 0.87
N GLY A 725 9.28 -5.17 0.45
CA GLY A 725 9.13 -4.72 -0.95
C GLY A 725 8.36 -5.67 -1.87
N GLY A 726 8.39 -6.96 -1.59
CA GLY A 726 7.80 -8.01 -2.42
C GLY A 726 8.80 -9.14 -2.65
N ILE A 727 8.34 -10.27 -3.18
CA ILE A 727 9.18 -11.48 -3.28
C ILE A 727 10.41 -11.30 -4.19
N MET A 728 10.28 -10.59 -5.31
CA MET A 728 11.37 -10.36 -6.27
C MET A 728 12.31 -9.26 -5.78
N TYR A 729 11.76 -8.17 -5.24
CA TYR A 729 12.57 -7.11 -4.62
C TYR A 729 13.40 -7.63 -3.45
N TRP A 730 12.79 -8.45 -2.58
CA TRP A 730 13.49 -9.10 -1.48
C TRP A 730 14.57 -10.06 -1.99
N ALA A 731 14.30 -10.85 -3.04
CA ALA A 731 15.28 -11.72 -3.65
C ALA A 731 16.51 -10.96 -4.17
N ASP A 732 16.32 -9.78 -4.76
CA ASP A 732 17.42 -8.93 -5.22
C ASP A 732 18.25 -8.35 -4.08
N SER A 733 17.64 -8.06 -2.93
CA SER A 733 18.38 -7.67 -1.73
C SER A 733 19.30 -8.78 -1.19
N ILE A 734 18.98 -10.04 -1.48
CA ILE A 734 19.78 -11.21 -1.12
C ILE A 734 20.85 -11.50 -2.19
N GLY A 735 20.48 -11.35 -3.46
CA GLY A 735 21.33 -11.57 -4.62
C GLY A 735 21.17 -12.95 -5.27
N ALA A 736 21.02 -12.97 -6.60
CA ALA A 736 20.80 -14.16 -7.41
C ALA A 736 21.84 -15.28 -7.17
N LYS A 737 23.13 -14.91 -7.03
CA LYS A 737 24.22 -15.86 -6.78
C LYS A 737 24.04 -16.67 -5.50
N ARG A 738 23.64 -16.01 -4.41
CA ARG A 738 23.43 -16.66 -3.11
C ARG A 738 22.23 -17.61 -3.16
N ILE A 739 21.14 -17.16 -3.78
CA ILE A 739 19.91 -17.94 -3.92
C ILE A 739 20.18 -19.19 -4.76
N HIS A 740 20.81 -19.03 -5.94
CA HIS A 740 21.19 -20.14 -6.80
C HIS A 740 22.09 -21.16 -6.07
N ALA A 741 23.17 -20.69 -5.42
CA ALA A 741 24.09 -21.57 -4.71
C ALA A 741 23.41 -22.41 -3.62
N LYS A 742 22.49 -21.80 -2.85
CA LYS A 742 21.74 -22.51 -1.81
C LYS A 742 20.74 -23.51 -2.38
N LEU A 743 20.01 -23.14 -3.43
CA LEU A 743 19.11 -24.06 -4.13
C LEU A 743 19.87 -25.27 -4.72
N SER A 744 21.02 -25.06 -5.37
CA SER A 744 21.87 -26.16 -5.85
C SER A 744 22.46 -27.04 -4.72
N GLU A 745 22.73 -26.46 -3.55
CA GLU A 745 23.13 -27.21 -2.35
C GLU A 745 21.99 -28.12 -1.88
N TRP A 746 20.79 -27.56 -1.75
CA TRP A 746 19.61 -28.30 -1.31
C TRP A 746 19.10 -29.30 -2.36
N GLU A 747 19.27 -29.03 -3.65
CA GLU A 747 18.96 -30.00 -4.71
C GLU A 747 19.76 -31.28 -4.54
N ARG A 748 21.07 -31.16 -4.28
CA ARG A 748 21.95 -32.31 -4.04
C ARG A 748 21.56 -33.10 -2.79
N LYS A 749 20.99 -32.44 -1.78
CA LYS A 749 20.71 -33.03 -0.47
C LYS A 749 19.30 -33.57 -0.33
N TYR A 750 18.30 -32.85 -0.83
CA TYR A 750 16.88 -33.12 -0.66
C TYR A 750 16.14 -33.39 -1.97
N GLY A 751 16.83 -33.28 -3.12
CA GLY A 751 16.32 -33.67 -4.43
C GLY A 751 15.76 -32.54 -5.28
N GLN A 752 15.15 -32.93 -6.40
CA GLN A 752 14.81 -32.05 -7.53
C GLN A 752 13.86 -30.90 -7.20
N PHE A 753 13.13 -30.94 -6.08
CA PHE A 753 12.27 -29.85 -5.63
C PHE A 753 13.03 -28.51 -5.49
N PHE A 754 14.30 -28.56 -5.08
CA PHE A 754 15.14 -27.38 -4.90
C PHE A 754 15.94 -27.00 -6.15
N LYS A 755 15.73 -27.66 -7.30
CA LYS A 755 16.49 -27.39 -8.51
C LYS A 755 16.30 -25.93 -8.97
N PRO A 756 17.39 -25.14 -9.12
CA PRO A 756 17.29 -23.80 -9.70
C PRO A 756 16.73 -23.84 -11.13
N CYS A 757 15.80 -22.92 -11.43
CA CYS A 757 15.32 -22.73 -12.79
C CYS A 757 16.37 -22.04 -13.67
N SER A 758 16.27 -22.20 -14.99
CA SER A 758 17.23 -21.63 -15.94
C SER A 758 17.35 -20.11 -15.82
N TYR A 759 16.23 -19.40 -15.60
CA TYR A 759 16.23 -17.95 -15.42
C TYR A 759 17.09 -17.51 -14.24
N LEU A 760 16.96 -18.19 -13.09
CA LEU A 760 17.77 -17.91 -11.91
C LEU A 760 19.24 -18.22 -12.15
N SER A 761 19.54 -19.35 -12.81
CA SER A 761 20.92 -19.73 -13.16
C SER A 761 21.58 -18.71 -14.07
N GLU A 762 20.91 -18.29 -15.16
CA GLU A 762 21.40 -17.26 -16.09
C GLU A 762 21.75 -15.96 -15.35
N ARG A 763 20.83 -15.47 -14.50
CA ARG A 763 21.02 -14.22 -13.75
C ARG A 763 22.11 -14.31 -12.68
N ALA A 764 22.25 -15.47 -12.05
CA ALA A 764 23.32 -15.72 -11.10
C ALA A 764 24.70 -15.72 -11.79
N GLU A 765 24.82 -16.31 -12.97
CA GLU A 765 26.03 -16.30 -13.78
C GLU A 765 26.40 -14.88 -14.24
N GLU A 766 25.43 -14.13 -14.77
CA GLU A 766 25.61 -12.73 -15.20
C GLU A 766 25.90 -11.78 -14.04
N GLY A 767 25.49 -12.12 -12.83
CA GLY A 767 25.64 -11.27 -11.64
C GLY A 767 24.73 -10.05 -11.67
N VAL A 768 23.55 -10.16 -12.29
CA VAL A 768 22.56 -9.08 -12.39
C VAL A 768 21.31 -9.39 -11.55
N PRO A 769 20.53 -8.37 -11.15
CA PRO A 769 19.30 -8.57 -10.39
C PRO A 769 18.28 -9.47 -11.13
N LEU A 770 17.52 -10.26 -10.37
CA LEU A 770 16.41 -11.08 -10.87
C LEU A 770 15.29 -10.23 -11.46
N SER A 771 15.08 -9.02 -10.92
CA SER A 771 14.10 -8.06 -11.46
C SER A 771 14.56 -7.33 -12.71
N ALA A 772 15.83 -7.45 -13.11
CA ALA A 772 16.34 -6.76 -14.29
C ALA A 772 15.58 -7.22 -15.54
N ALA A 773 15.11 -6.27 -16.35
CA ALA A 773 14.47 -6.57 -17.62
C ALA A 773 15.42 -7.43 -18.48
N LYS A 774 14.90 -8.50 -19.08
CA LYS A 774 15.65 -9.25 -20.09
C LYS A 774 15.81 -8.31 -21.29
N ASN A 775 17.03 -8.13 -21.80
CA ASN A 775 17.26 -7.44 -23.09
C ASN A 775 16.63 -8.32 -24.18
N ASN A 776 15.32 -8.26 -24.33
CA ASN A 776 14.57 -9.03 -25.31
C ASN A 776 14.71 -8.33 -26.67
N ALA A 777 15.86 -8.52 -27.30
CA ALA A 777 15.99 -8.26 -28.74
C ALA A 777 15.10 -9.20 -29.58
N ASN A 778 14.44 -10.20 -28.98
CA ASN A 778 13.66 -11.25 -29.67
C ASN A 778 12.22 -11.46 -29.16
N ALA A 779 11.65 -10.58 -28.33
CA ALA A 779 10.24 -10.71 -27.90
C ALA A 779 9.32 -9.73 -28.64
N HIS A 780 9.41 -9.73 -29.97
CA HIS A 780 8.32 -9.29 -30.84
C HIS A 780 7.84 -10.52 -31.59
N LEU A 781 6.84 -11.22 -31.06
CA LEU A 781 5.92 -12.10 -31.78
C LEU A 781 4.68 -12.34 -30.93
#